data_AF-A0A6G1JMN9-F1
#
_entry.id   AF-A0A6G1JMN9-F1
#
_cell.length_a   1.000
_cell.length_b   1.000
_cell.length_c   1.000
_cell.angle_alpha   90.00
_cell.angle_beta   90.00
_cell.angle_gamma   90.00
#
_symmetry.space_group_name_H-M   'P 1'
#
loop_
_entity.id
_entity.type
_entity.pdbx_description
1 polymer ?
#
loop_
_entity_poly.entity_id
_entity_poly.type
_entity_poly.pdbx_seq_one_letter_code
_entity_poly.pdbx_strand_id
1 'polypeptide(L)'
;MKAIGIAAALLVSAASAQHFQRLGTCPTLGCVFPPDQADFLAGQYFDIRLEVHAPKNGSEVIGLPPDEKFTFTIAKGDGEAVPVTEFFKIEEPKMENWTFTWYEDLFARDAKTPSVVDVRAKAYRRLALYEPGEYTATLHYNNGSTTSATWIVRDLAEERKAKNIILFIGDGMTTNMITAARLIGHKSVNGKYQTTMQMDKFPVLGHQMTHSIDSFITDSANSASALYTGHKSTVNCLGVYADSSKNPFDDPKVETIAEIFTRLTGGHVGIVSTAFIADATPAGLTAHTRARSEYGAVVDSFLNGITNYTWTEWDGPDVLFGGGAEQFYSPELGGITYQNKTYYDEFANKGYQILQNRTSLLAAPSDERALGIFTVSNMAKWLDRNVYRDNLNQSLSPTGDKSAALDQPGLKDMTLKALDILQTRSGDKGFFLMSEAASIDKMMHVLDYDRALGELLELDDTIKAVVNKLNETDCLKETLILVTADHGHGFDVMGSVDTQYLAAQNTDRKKRDAIGVYQNSGLSQYQNTGNLTYTDSNFPRNWDPRYTLFQGLMADPDRRENWSVRKDGPREPAVELEEDSDDYYANSEDGEGGILLNGTLPVENDQGVHSLTDVPVFAQGPCAEIFAGVYSNIDVFFKMATCFGLARGEAPAEK
;
A
#
# COMPACT_ATOMS: atom_id res chain seq x y z
N MET A 1 -4.89 -26.99 65.70
CA MET A 1 -5.08 -25.62 65.19
C MET A 1 -3.73 -25.07 64.76
N LYS A 2 -3.49 -24.96 63.45
CA LYS A 2 -2.50 -24.07 62.83
C LYS A 2 -2.83 -24.03 61.34
N ALA A 3 -3.24 -22.86 60.87
CA ALA A 3 -3.61 -22.57 59.50
C ALA A 3 -2.35 -22.56 58.62
N ILE A 4 -2.44 -23.17 57.45
CA ILE A 4 -1.46 -23.05 56.37
C ILE A 4 -2.13 -22.17 55.31
N GLY A 5 -1.61 -20.96 55.15
CA GLY A 5 -2.01 -20.03 54.09
C GLY A 5 -1.48 -20.51 52.75
N ILE A 6 -2.37 -20.62 51.78
CA ILE A 6 -2.04 -20.81 50.36
C ILE A 6 -1.97 -19.42 49.75
N ALA A 7 -0.76 -19.00 49.35
CA ALA A 7 -0.57 -17.83 48.52
C ALA A 7 -0.95 -18.20 47.08
N ALA A 8 -2.09 -17.71 46.61
CA ALA A 8 -2.44 -17.73 45.20
C ALA A 8 -1.71 -16.56 44.52
N ALA A 9 -0.67 -16.88 43.74
CA ALA A 9 -0.08 -15.92 42.82
C ALA A 9 -1.06 -15.68 41.67
N LEU A 10 -1.71 -14.53 41.67
CA LEU A 10 -2.45 -14.00 40.53
C LEU A 10 -1.42 -13.56 39.48
N LEU A 11 -1.09 -14.47 38.55
CA LEU A 11 -0.53 -14.09 37.25
C LEU A 11 -1.68 -13.48 36.44
N VAL A 12 -1.91 -12.17 36.62
CA VAL A 12 -2.69 -11.39 35.66
C VAL A 12 -1.79 -11.25 34.44
N SER A 13 -1.94 -12.13 33.46
CA SER A 13 -1.50 -11.84 32.10
C SER A 13 -2.27 -10.59 31.67
N ALA A 14 -1.59 -9.45 31.62
CA ALA A 14 -2.10 -8.28 30.93
C ALA A 14 -2.20 -8.67 29.45
N ALA A 15 -3.37 -9.14 29.04
CA ALA A 15 -3.76 -9.05 27.65
C ALA A 15 -3.95 -7.55 27.39
N SER A 16 -2.89 -6.86 26.97
CA SER A 16 -3.02 -5.51 26.44
C SER A 16 -4.09 -5.58 25.36
N ALA A 17 -5.20 -4.88 25.55
CA ALA A 17 -6.29 -4.89 24.60
C ALA A 17 -5.76 -4.39 23.25
N GLN A 18 -5.59 -5.28 22.27
CA GLN A 18 -5.06 -4.93 20.95
C GLN A 18 -5.93 -3.89 20.23
N HIS A 19 -7.21 -3.77 20.60
CA HIS A 19 -8.15 -2.86 19.97
C HIS A 19 -8.00 -1.40 20.41
N PHE A 20 -7.45 -1.14 21.61
CA PHE A 20 -7.25 0.20 22.14
C PHE A 20 -5.82 0.32 22.68
N GLN A 21 -4.95 0.89 21.85
CA GLN A 21 -3.59 1.24 22.24
C GLN A 21 -3.45 2.75 22.20
N ARG A 22 -2.70 3.32 23.15
CA ARG A 22 -2.41 4.75 23.16
C ARG A 22 -1.66 5.18 21.88
N LEU A 23 -0.62 4.44 21.53
CA LEU A 23 0.14 4.50 20.27
C LEU A 23 0.79 3.13 20.02
N GLY A 24 0.80 2.68 18.76
CA GLY A 24 1.28 1.34 18.38
C GLY A 24 2.72 1.00 18.79
N THR A 25 3.61 1.99 18.73
CA THR A 25 5.03 1.87 19.06
C THR A 25 5.38 2.38 20.46
N CYS A 26 4.39 2.71 21.31
CA CYS A 26 4.63 3.23 22.65
C CYS A 26 3.97 2.38 23.75
N PRO A 27 4.53 1.19 24.03
CA PRO A 27 3.95 0.25 24.99
C PRO A 27 4.11 0.69 26.46
N THR A 28 4.91 1.72 26.74
CA THR A 28 5.11 2.26 28.08
C THR A 28 4.89 3.78 28.09
N LEU A 29 5.16 4.46 29.20
CA LEU A 29 5.06 5.92 29.29
C LEU A 29 6.21 6.67 28.63
N GLY A 30 7.28 6.00 28.20
CA GLY A 30 8.36 6.58 27.42
C GLY A 30 8.39 5.95 26.04
N CYS A 31 8.24 6.76 25.00
CA CYS A 31 8.19 6.35 23.61
C CYS A 31 9.52 6.68 22.92
N VAL A 32 10.06 5.73 22.15
CA VAL A 32 11.21 5.92 21.28
C VAL A 32 10.79 5.55 19.86
N PHE A 33 11.00 6.45 18.92
CA PHE A 33 10.77 6.26 17.50
C PHE A 33 12.09 6.53 16.76
N PRO A 34 12.56 5.63 15.87
CA PRO A 34 12.01 4.32 15.53
C PRO A 34 11.94 3.36 16.74
N PRO A 35 10.96 2.44 16.78
CA PRO A 35 10.76 1.53 17.91
C PRO A 35 11.89 0.51 18.05
N ASP A 36 11.82 -0.30 19.12
CA ASP A 36 12.67 -1.48 19.28
C ASP A 36 12.54 -2.44 18.08
N GLN A 37 13.62 -3.15 17.77
CA GLN A 37 13.74 -4.06 16.62
C GLN A 37 13.62 -3.41 15.24
N ALA A 38 13.86 -2.09 15.12
CA ALA A 38 13.93 -1.44 13.82
C ALA A 38 15.25 -1.77 13.09
N ASP A 39 15.13 -2.13 11.81
CA ASP A 39 16.27 -2.33 10.90
C ASP A 39 16.59 -1.04 10.15
N PHE A 40 17.87 -0.81 9.85
CA PHE A 40 18.33 0.36 9.11
C PHE A 40 19.23 -0.04 7.95
N LEU A 41 19.08 0.67 6.83
CA LEU A 41 20.08 0.65 5.78
C LEU A 41 21.17 1.66 6.15
N ALA A 42 22.44 1.26 6.11
CA ALA A 42 23.54 2.17 6.41
C ALA A 42 23.49 3.42 5.50
N GLY A 43 23.47 4.60 6.09
CA GLY A 43 23.36 5.89 5.39
C GLY A 43 21.95 6.31 4.95
N GLN A 44 20.91 5.59 5.35
CA GLN A 44 19.50 6.00 5.22
C GLN A 44 19.19 7.14 6.19
N TYR A 45 18.48 8.17 5.71
CA TYR A 45 18.01 9.24 6.58
C TYR A 45 16.75 8.84 7.36
N PHE A 46 16.70 9.23 8.63
CA PHE A 46 15.54 9.05 9.49
C PHE A 46 15.47 10.13 10.58
N ASP A 47 14.31 10.31 11.17
CA ASP A 47 14.13 11.11 12.38
C ASP A 47 14.08 10.22 13.63
N ILE A 48 14.59 10.74 14.75
CA ILE A 48 14.29 10.20 16.08
C ILE A 48 13.25 11.10 16.75
N ARG A 49 12.15 10.51 17.24
CA ARG A 49 11.18 11.18 18.12
C ARG A 49 11.20 10.50 19.48
N LEU A 50 11.16 11.32 20.53
CA LEU A 50 10.99 10.88 21.91
C LEU A 50 9.74 11.52 22.47
N GLU A 51 8.92 10.74 23.15
CA GLU A 51 7.76 11.25 23.90
C GLU A 51 7.77 10.67 25.31
N VAL A 52 7.54 11.51 26.32
CA VAL A 52 7.27 11.08 27.69
C VAL A 52 5.85 11.47 28.04
N HIS A 53 5.05 10.44 28.30
CA HIS A 53 3.63 10.52 28.58
C HIS A 53 3.36 10.59 30.08
N ALA A 54 2.53 11.55 30.48
CA ALA A 54 2.03 11.72 31.83
C ALA A 54 0.49 11.70 31.82
N PRO A 55 -0.14 10.51 31.92
CA PRO A 55 -1.59 10.38 32.02
C PRO A 55 -2.15 11.09 33.26
N LYS A 56 -3.24 11.84 33.09
CA LYS A 56 -3.94 12.58 34.16
C LYS A 56 -5.05 11.77 34.83
N ASN A 57 -5.64 10.84 34.08
CA ASN A 57 -6.69 9.92 34.47
C ASN A 57 -6.48 8.59 33.74
N GLY A 58 -7.34 7.61 34.04
CA GLY A 58 -7.24 6.28 33.44
C GLY A 58 -6.34 5.33 34.23
N SER A 59 -6.11 4.15 33.67
CA SER A 59 -5.38 3.06 34.31
C SER A 59 -3.86 3.26 34.35
N GLU A 60 -3.31 4.14 33.51
CA GLU A 60 -1.86 4.38 33.39
C GLU A 60 -1.31 5.55 34.24
N VAL A 61 -2.10 6.12 35.15
CA VAL A 61 -1.66 7.25 35.99
C VAL A 61 -0.59 6.81 37.00
N ILE A 62 0.55 7.51 37.00
CA ILE A 62 1.66 7.27 37.94
C ILE A 62 1.82 8.35 39.02
N GLY A 63 1.04 9.44 38.94
CA GLY A 63 1.07 10.53 39.94
C GLY A 63 2.30 11.44 39.89
N LEU A 64 3.14 11.32 38.85
CA LEU A 64 4.26 12.23 38.59
C LEU A 64 3.85 13.37 37.64
N PRO A 65 4.44 14.57 37.77
CA PRO A 65 4.27 15.62 36.76
C PRO A 65 4.94 15.22 35.43
N PRO A 66 4.59 15.86 34.29
CA PRO A 66 5.27 15.65 33.03
C PRO A 66 6.78 15.90 33.16
N ASP A 67 7.60 14.94 32.72
CA ASP A 67 9.05 15.01 32.84
C ASP A 67 9.66 15.89 31.74
N GLU A 68 10.32 16.97 32.13
CA GLU A 68 11.01 17.91 31.24
C GLU A 68 12.53 17.67 31.21
N LYS A 69 13.03 16.72 31.98
CA LYS A 69 14.46 16.45 32.18
C LYS A 69 14.88 15.06 31.72
N PHE A 70 14.05 14.41 30.90
CA PHE A 70 14.41 13.14 30.30
C PHE A 70 15.66 13.29 29.44
N THR A 71 16.45 12.21 29.39
CA THR A 71 17.71 12.15 28.64
C THR A 71 17.68 10.97 27.69
N PHE A 72 18.46 11.04 26.62
CA PHE A 72 18.52 10.01 25.59
C PHE A 72 19.95 9.72 25.20
N THR A 73 20.31 8.44 25.27
CA THR A 73 21.65 7.95 24.98
C THR A 73 21.61 6.91 23.88
N ILE A 74 22.73 6.72 23.20
CA ILE A 74 22.92 5.69 22.18
C ILE A 74 24.28 5.03 22.39
N ALA A 75 24.31 3.70 22.25
CA ALA A 75 25.52 2.88 22.28
C ALA A 75 25.58 2.02 21.02
N LYS A 76 26.78 1.76 20.50
CA LYS A 76 27.02 0.79 19.42
C LYS A 76 27.62 -0.49 20.01
N GLY A 77 26.94 -1.63 19.83
CA GLY A 77 27.32 -2.91 20.44
C GLY A 77 27.55 -2.76 21.95
N ASP A 78 28.65 -3.33 22.45
CA ASP A 78 29.07 -3.22 23.87
C ASP A 78 29.81 -1.89 24.19
N GLY A 79 29.74 -0.90 23.30
CA GLY A 79 30.36 0.42 23.50
C GLY A 79 29.74 1.22 24.65
N GLU A 80 30.40 2.30 25.04
CA GLU A 80 29.86 3.23 26.04
C GLU A 80 28.64 3.97 25.50
N ALA A 81 27.57 4.04 26.30
CA ALA A 81 26.39 4.82 25.97
C ALA A 81 26.70 6.32 26.13
N VAL A 82 26.56 7.07 25.03
CA VAL A 82 26.81 8.52 24.99
C VAL A 82 25.52 9.28 24.68
N PRO A 83 25.39 10.57 25.04
CA PRO A 83 24.26 11.39 24.63
C PRO A 83 24.08 11.39 23.10
N VAL A 84 22.83 11.33 22.63
CA VAL A 84 22.52 11.31 21.19
C VAL A 84 23.09 12.52 20.43
N THR A 85 23.15 13.67 21.09
CA THR A 85 23.70 14.92 20.56
C THR A 85 25.21 14.84 20.35
N GLU A 86 25.92 14.14 21.24
CA GLU A 86 27.35 13.84 21.09
C GLU A 86 27.58 12.84 19.96
N PHE A 87 26.79 11.77 19.91
CA PHE A 87 26.90 10.72 18.90
C PHE A 87 26.73 11.27 17.47
N PHE A 88 25.67 12.04 17.22
CA PHE A 88 25.37 12.61 15.91
C PHE A 88 26.01 13.98 15.66
N LYS A 89 26.67 14.57 16.67
CA LYS A 89 27.27 15.92 16.61
C LYS A 89 26.26 17.02 16.25
N ILE A 90 25.11 16.97 16.90
CA ILE A 90 23.98 17.89 16.69
C ILE A 90 23.67 18.65 17.97
N GLU A 91 22.96 19.78 17.82
CA GLU A 91 22.43 20.50 18.97
C GLU A 91 21.20 19.79 19.56
N GLU A 92 20.98 19.99 20.85
CA GLU A 92 19.79 19.49 21.55
C GLU A 92 18.54 20.20 20.99
N PRO A 93 17.52 19.46 20.51
CA PRO A 93 16.30 20.07 20.01
C PRO A 93 15.50 20.73 21.12
N LYS A 94 14.64 21.67 20.74
CA LYS A 94 13.72 22.32 21.68
C LYS A 94 12.73 21.31 22.22
N MET A 95 12.39 21.45 23.50
CA MET A 95 11.31 20.69 24.12
C MET A 95 9.96 21.12 23.53
N GLU A 96 9.17 20.15 23.14
CA GLU A 96 7.79 20.32 22.70
C GLU A 96 6.83 19.79 23.79
N ASN A 97 5.62 20.34 23.83
CA ASN A 97 4.60 19.94 24.79
C ASN A 97 3.20 20.08 24.21
N TRP A 98 2.35 19.11 24.49
CA TRP A 98 0.93 19.12 24.15
C TRP A 98 0.17 18.15 25.05
N THR A 99 -1.14 18.05 24.80
CA THR A 99 -2.03 17.09 25.44
C THR A 99 -2.82 16.37 24.35
N PHE A 100 -3.01 15.07 24.49
CA PHE A 100 -3.91 14.29 23.64
C PHE A 100 -4.82 13.39 24.49
N THR A 101 -5.76 12.72 23.81
CA THR A 101 -6.72 11.84 24.45
C THR A 101 -6.85 10.52 23.71
N TRP A 102 -7.13 9.43 24.44
CA TRP A 102 -7.46 8.13 23.87
C TRP A 102 -8.48 7.40 24.75
N TYR A 103 -9.16 6.40 24.20
CA TYR A 103 -10.06 5.53 24.96
C TYR A 103 -9.35 4.23 25.32
N GLU A 104 -9.40 3.82 26.58
CA GLU A 104 -8.69 2.60 27.05
C GLU A 104 -9.41 1.31 26.68
N ASP A 105 -10.74 1.38 26.50
CA ASP A 105 -11.58 0.26 26.12
C ASP A 105 -12.92 0.74 25.52
N LEU A 106 -13.75 -0.22 25.10
CA LEU A 106 -15.10 0.02 24.59
C LEU A 106 -15.99 0.72 25.61
N PHE A 107 -15.88 0.40 26.91
CA PHE A 107 -16.71 1.01 27.94
C PHE A 107 -16.40 2.50 28.10
N ALA A 108 -15.12 2.87 28.05
CA ALA A 108 -14.67 4.25 28.09
C ALA A 108 -15.12 5.01 26.82
N ARG A 109 -15.07 4.36 25.64
CA ARG A 109 -15.59 4.92 24.39
C ARG A 109 -17.09 5.18 24.46
N ASP A 110 -17.87 4.18 24.85
CA ASP A 110 -19.33 4.26 24.96
C ASP A 110 -19.76 5.29 26.02
N ALA A 111 -19.06 5.33 27.15
CA ALA A 111 -19.27 6.32 28.21
C ALA A 111 -18.76 7.73 27.83
N LYS A 112 -18.03 7.87 26.72
CA LYS A 112 -17.37 9.11 26.28
C LYS A 112 -16.42 9.69 27.34
N THR A 113 -15.70 8.81 28.05
CA THR A 113 -14.74 9.16 29.10
C THR A 113 -13.30 8.84 28.67
N PRO A 114 -12.66 9.68 27.85
CA PRO A 114 -11.30 9.41 27.39
C PRO A 114 -10.27 9.64 28.50
N SER A 115 -9.15 8.92 28.39
CA SER A 115 -7.92 9.20 29.13
C SER A 115 -7.20 10.38 28.49
N VAL A 116 -6.72 11.31 29.32
CA VAL A 116 -6.03 12.56 28.96
C VAL A 116 -4.55 12.41 29.31
N VAL A 117 -3.68 12.69 28.35
CA VAL A 117 -2.23 12.47 28.49
C VAL A 117 -1.49 13.76 28.15
N ASP A 118 -0.70 14.26 29.10
CA ASP A 118 0.27 15.33 28.82
C ASP A 118 1.56 14.73 28.26
N VAL A 119 2.14 15.40 27.28
CA VAL A 119 3.33 14.92 26.57
C VAL A 119 4.47 15.92 26.70
N ARG A 120 5.68 15.40 26.84
CA ARG A 120 6.94 16.11 26.64
C ARG A 120 7.72 15.40 25.58
N ALA A 121 8.15 16.13 24.55
CA ALA A 121 8.77 15.50 23.39
C ALA A 121 9.98 16.27 22.87
N LYS A 122 10.84 15.52 22.18
CA LYS A 122 11.99 16.02 21.44
C LYS A 122 12.09 15.30 20.11
N ALA A 123 12.40 16.03 19.05
CA ALA A 123 12.62 15.46 17.73
C ALA A 123 14.02 15.81 17.21
N TYR A 124 14.79 14.78 16.88
CA TYR A 124 16.09 14.89 16.22
C TYR A 124 15.88 14.54 14.76
N ARG A 125 16.09 15.51 13.87
CA ARG A 125 15.66 15.40 12.48
C ARG A 125 16.83 15.02 11.57
N ARG A 126 16.55 14.20 10.54
CA ARG A 126 17.48 13.86 9.45
C ARG A 126 18.85 13.37 9.94
N LEU A 127 18.83 12.26 10.67
CA LEU A 127 20.00 11.52 11.14
C LEU A 127 20.34 10.37 10.20
N ALA A 128 21.53 9.80 10.31
CA ALA A 128 21.93 8.58 9.62
C ALA A 128 22.92 7.76 10.47
N LEU A 129 22.73 6.45 10.47
CA LEU A 129 23.70 5.49 11.00
C LEU A 129 24.48 4.89 9.83
N TYR A 130 25.81 4.94 9.86
CA TYR A 130 26.66 4.55 8.73
C TYR A 130 27.39 3.22 8.95
N GLU A 131 27.65 2.83 10.20
CA GLU A 131 28.39 1.63 10.47
C GLU A 131 27.43 0.46 10.75
N PRO A 132 27.56 -0.70 10.08
CA PRO A 132 26.77 -1.87 10.41
C PRO A 132 26.94 -2.33 11.85
N GLY A 133 25.91 -2.98 12.36
CA GLY A 133 25.89 -3.58 13.69
C GLY A 133 24.67 -3.16 14.51
N GLU A 134 24.69 -3.59 15.76
CA GLU A 134 23.64 -3.32 16.73
C GLU A 134 23.86 -1.99 17.43
N TYR A 135 22.77 -1.24 17.61
CA TYR A 135 22.72 0.01 18.35
C TYR A 135 21.66 -0.07 19.43
N THR A 136 22.00 0.31 20.66
CA THR A 136 21.03 0.42 21.75
C THR A 136 20.76 1.89 22.02
N ALA A 137 19.51 2.32 21.83
CA ALA A 137 19.06 3.67 22.12
C ALA A 137 18.16 3.68 23.36
N THR A 138 18.52 4.46 24.39
CA THR A 138 17.87 4.41 25.70
C THR A 138 17.35 5.77 26.12
N LEU A 139 16.04 5.85 26.34
CA LEU A 139 15.34 6.98 26.95
C LEU A 139 15.27 6.77 28.46
N HIS A 140 15.84 7.70 29.24
CA HIS A 140 15.73 7.74 30.69
C HIS A 140 14.75 8.85 31.10
N TYR A 141 13.73 8.50 31.89
CA TYR A 141 12.63 9.40 32.23
C TYR A 141 12.02 9.06 33.59
N ASN A 142 11.15 9.94 34.11
CA ASN A 142 10.36 9.74 35.34
C ASN A 142 11.19 9.29 36.55
N ASN A 143 12.42 9.80 36.68
CA ASN A 143 13.35 9.55 37.79
C ASN A 143 13.60 8.05 38.08
N GLY A 144 13.86 7.27 37.03
CA GLY A 144 14.32 5.87 37.16
C GLY A 144 13.75 4.92 36.10
N SER A 145 12.76 5.35 35.32
CA SER A 145 12.21 4.57 34.22
C SER A 145 13.10 4.65 32.99
N THR A 146 13.09 3.57 32.21
CA THR A 146 13.82 3.49 30.95
C THR A 146 13.02 2.80 29.86
N THR A 147 13.09 3.34 28.65
CA THR A 147 12.68 2.63 27.42
C THR A 147 13.92 2.44 26.57
N SER A 148 14.21 1.20 26.18
CA SER A 148 15.34 0.90 25.29
C SER A 148 14.82 0.36 23.96
N ALA A 149 15.45 0.77 22.87
CA ALA A 149 15.22 0.28 21.53
C ALA A 149 16.55 -0.25 20.96
N THR A 150 16.53 -1.49 20.49
CA THR A 150 17.63 -2.14 19.80
C THR A 150 17.40 -1.96 18.31
N TRP A 151 18.37 -1.35 17.64
CA TRP A 151 18.34 -1.08 16.21
C TRP A 151 19.45 -1.85 15.51
N ILE A 152 19.13 -2.43 14.34
CA ILE A 152 20.10 -3.19 13.55
C ILE A 152 20.41 -2.44 12.27
N VAL A 153 21.62 -1.92 12.14
CA VAL A 153 22.12 -1.43 10.84
C VAL A 153 22.64 -2.63 10.07
N ARG A 154 21.96 -2.97 8.97
CA ARG A 154 22.29 -4.15 8.15
C ARG A 154 23.63 -3.99 7.44
N ASP A 155 24.20 -5.13 7.04
CA ASP A 155 25.50 -5.20 6.36
C ASP A 155 25.54 -4.32 5.10
N LEU A 156 26.72 -3.78 4.82
CA LEU A 156 26.94 -2.98 3.62
C LEU A 156 26.80 -3.83 2.35
N ALA A 157 25.98 -3.34 1.42
CA ALA A 157 25.95 -3.77 0.04
C ALA A 157 26.07 -2.53 -0.85
N GLU A 158 27.30 -2.13 -1.15
CA GLU A 158 27.58 -0.91 -1.93
C GLU A 158 27.71 -1.17 -3.43
N GLU A 159 27.90 -2.43 -3.83
CA GLU A 159 27.98 -2.82 -5.24
C GLU A 159 26.60 -2.81 -5.89
N ARG A 160 26.43 -1.96 -6.89
CA ARG A 160 25.21 -1.90 -7.70
C ARG A 160 25.18 -3.07 -8.68
N LYS A 161 24.21 -3.97 -8.50
CA LYS A 161 24.00 -5.18 -9.32
C LYS A 161 22.86 -5.01 -10.33
N ALA A 162 21.84 -4.23 -10.02
CA ALA A 162 20.79 -3.82 -10.93
C ALA A 162 20.95 -2.34 -11.29
N LYS A 163 20.87 -2.02 -12.58
CA LYS A 163 20.78 -0.63 -13.03
C LYS A 163 19.37 -0.10 -12.84
N ASN A 164 18.36 -0.92 -13.09
CA ASN A 164 16.97 -0.51 -12.99
C ASN A 164 16.18 -1.46 -12.09
N ILE A 165 15.16 -0.93 -11.42
CA ILE A 165 14.13 -1.73 -10.75
C ILE A 165 12.77 -1.33 -11.31
N ILE A 166 11.97 -2.33 -11.67
CA ILE A 166 10.54 -2.19 -11.93
C ILE A 166 9.80 -2.97 -10.87
N LEU A 167 9.03 -2.28 -10.03
CA LEU A 167 8.19 -2.86 -9.00
C LEU A 167 6.72 -2.79 -9.45
N PHE A 168 6.16 -3.94 -9.77
CA PHE A 168 4.72 -4.09 -9.99
C PHE A 168 4.01 -4.41 -8.68
N ILE A 169 2.95 -3.66 -8.40
CA ILE A 169 2.08 -3.90 -7.23
C ILE A 169 0.68 -4.23 -7.74
N GLY A 170 0.20 -5.45 -7.47
CA GLY A 170 -1.21 -5.76 -7.52
C GLY A 170 -1.82 -5.50 -6.15
N ASP A 171 -2.42 -4.34 -5.94
CA ASP A 171 -3.00 -3.96 -4.64
C ASP A 171 -4.04 -5.02 -4.21
N GLY A 172 -3.91 -5.56 -2.99
CA GLY A 172 -4.78 -6.62 -2.48
C GLY A 172 -4.64 -8.01 -3.16
N MET A 173 -3.68 -8.21 -4.07
CA MET A 173 -3.54 -9.43 -4.87
C MET A 173 -3.04 -10.63 -4.06
N THR A 174 -3.84 -11.70 -4.02
CA THR A 174 -3.46 -12.99 -3.38
C THR A 174 -3.16 -14.10 -4.38
N THR A 175 -2.46 -15.15 -3.91
CA THR A 175 -2.19 -16.38 -4.70
C THR A 175 -3.45 -17.05 -5.23
N ASN A 176 -4.56 -16.99 -4.48
CA ASN A 176 -5.84 -17.55 -4.88
C ASN A 176 -6.45 -16.77 -6.06
N MET A 177 -6.33 -15.44 -6.04
CA MET A 177 -6.76 -14.58 -7.15
C MET A 177 -5.94 -14.82 -8.41
N ILE A 178 -4.62 -14.98 -8.30
CA ILE A 178 -3.75 -15.34 -9.43
C ILE A 178 -4.20 -16.67 -10.04
N THR A 179 -4.56 -17.63 -9.19
CA THR A 179 -5.07 -18.93 -9.65
C THR A 179 -6.42 -18.81 -10.35
N ALA A 180 -7.33 -17.99 -9.84
CA ALA A 180 -8.62 -17.70 -10.46
C ALA A 180 -8.45 -16.96 -11.80
N ALA A 181 -7.61 -15.93 -11.86
CA ALA A 181 -7.28 -15.19 -13.08
C ALA A 181 -6.68 -16.12 -14.15
N ARG A 182 -5.75 -17.00 -13.76
CA ARG A 182 -5.20 -18.04 -14.65
C ARG A 182 -6.31 -18.94 -15.20
N LEU A 183 -7.24 -19.37 -14.36
CA LEU A 183 -8.35 -20.25 -14.75
C LEU A 183 -9.35 -19.60 -15.72
N ILE A 184 -9.57 -18.28 -15.64
CA ILE A 184 -10.45 -17.58 -16.58
C ILE A 184 -9.72 -17.18 -17.87
N GLY A 185 -8.43 -16.82 -17.80
CA GLY A 185 -7.64 -16.34 -18.95
C GLY A 185 -6.99 -17.42 -19.82
N HIS A 186 -6.60 -18.58 -19.26
CA HIS A 186 -5.73 -19.56 -19.93
C HIS A 186 -6.34 -20.96 -20.12
N LYS A 187 -6.39 -21.47 -21.37
CA LYS A 187 -6.99 -22.79 -21.69
C LYS A 187 -6.50 -23.89 -20.77
N SER A 188 -7.42 -24.71 -20.29
CA SER A 188 -7.09 -26.05 -19.82
C SER A 188 -7.66 -27.12 -20.77
N VAL A 189 -6.82 -28.07 -21.18
CA VAL A 189 -7.24 -29.26 -21.94
C VAL A 189 -6.83 -30.50 -21.14
N ASN A 190 -7.81 -31.34 -20.76
CA ASN A 190 -7.60 -32.52 -19.92
C ASN A 190 -6.82 -32.20 -18.62
N GLY A 191 -7.12 -31.06 -17.99
CA GLY A 191 -6.47 -30.62 -16.75
C GLY A 191 -5.09 -29.99 -16.94
N LYS A 192 -4.63 -29.75 -18.18
CA LYS A 192 -3.34 -29.11 -18.48
C LYS A 192 -3.52 -27.72 -19.09
N TYR A 193 -2.96 -26.72 -18.42
CA TYR A 193 -2.87 -25.37 -18.97
C TYR A 193 -2.06 -25.37 -20.29
N GLN A 194 -2.58 -24.69 -21.31
CA GLN A 194 -1.93 -24.58 -22.62
C GLN A 194 -0.97 -23.38 -22.68
N THR A 195 -1.21 -22.39 -21.84
CA THR A 195 -0.35 -21.23 -21.57
C THR A 195 -0.48 -20.89 -20.08
N THR A 196 0.45 -20.13 -19.54
CA THR A 196 0.43 -19.63 -18.14
C THR A 196 0.53 -18.11 -18.13
N MET A 197 0.29 -17.51 -16.97
CA MET A 197 0.51 -16.08 -16.75
C MET A 197 1.99 -15.75 -17.02
N GLN A 198 2.29 -14.49 -17.35
CA GLN A 198 3.67 -14.04 -17.46
C GLN A 198 4.40 -14.12 -16.11
N MET A 199 3.74 -13.74 -15.00
CA MET A 199 4.34 -13.86 -13.66
C MET A 199 4.69 -15.31 -13.29
N ASP A 200 3.93 -16.31 -13.79
CA ASP A 200 4.24 -17.74 -13.58
C ASP A 200 5.57 -18.18 -14.21
N LYS A 201 6.13 -17.38 -15.12
CA LYS A 201 7.38 -17.68 -15.83
C LYS A 201 8.61 -17.08 -15.14
N PHE A 202 8.42 -16.31 -14.07
CA PHE A 202 9.53 -15.73 -13.33
C PHE A 202 10.34 -16.86 -12.66
N PRO A 203 11.67 -16.77 -12.66
CA PRO A 203 12.52 -17.84 -12.13
C PRO A 203 12.47 -17.98 -10.60
N VAL A 204 12.03 -16.93 -9.90
CA VAL A 204 12.01 -16.88 -8.44
C VAL A 204 10.63 -16.53 -7.93
N LEU A 205 10.18 -17.28 -6.93
CA LEU A 205 8.97 -17.05 -6.15
C LEU A 205 9.34 -17.05 -4.66
N GLY A 206 8.93 -16.00 -3.97
CA GLY A 206 8.91 -15.90 -2.51
C GLY A 206 7.53 -15.45 -2.02
N HIS A 207 7.43 -15.24 -0.71
CA HIS A 207 6.26 -14.65 -0.06
C HIS A 207 6.72 -13.62 0.98
N GLN A 208 5.89 -12.60 1.18
CA GLN A 208 6.11 -11.61 2.23
C GLN A 208 4.97 -11.57 3.25
N MET A 209 5.33 -11.37 4.52
CA MET A 209 4.41 -11.15 5.63
C MET A 209 4.05 -9.66 5.73
N THR A 210 2.76 -9.35 5.75
CA THR A 210 2.25 -7.99 5.51
C THR A 210 1.80 -7.24 6.77
N HIS A 211 1.77 -7.88 7.94
CA HIS A 211 1.34 -7.26 9.21
C HIS A 211 2.03 -5.92 9.51
N SER A 212 1.33 -5.00 10.18
CA SER A 212 1.85 -3.69 10.56
C SER A 212 2.45 -3.68 11.97
N ILE A 213 2.84 -2.50 12.47
CA ILE A 213 3.30 -2.32 13.85
C ILE A 213 2.19 -2.58 14.87
N ASP A 214 1.01 -2.04 14.58
CA ASP A 214 -0.08 -1.84 15.53
C ASP A 214 -1.32 -2.67 15.19
N SER A 215 -1.27 -3.41 14.08
CA SER A 215 -2.31 -4.31 13.64
C SER A 215 -1.69 -5.48 12.88
N PHE A 216 -2.21 -6.69 13.08
CA PHE A 216 -1.82 -7.79 12.20
C PHE A 216 -2.44 -7.65 10.80
N ILE A 217 -3.51 -6.85 10.63
CA ILE A 217 -4.05 -6.47 9.32
C ILE A 217 -3.57 -5.08 8.95
N THR A 218 -2.86 -4.99 7.84
CA THR A 218 -2.32 -3.74 7.30
C THR A 218 -3.35 -3.05 6.40
N ASP A 219 -3.26 -1.72 6.27
CA ASP A 219 -3.88 -1.01 5.14
C ASP A 219 -2.84 -0.82 4.02
N SER A 220 -3.22 -0.22 2.89
CA SER A 220 -2.28 0.03 1.80
C SER A 220 -1.18 1.03 2.17
N ALA A 221 -1.44 1.99 3.08
CA ALA A 221 -0.47 3.02 3.44
C ALA A 221 0.74 2.48 4.21
N ASN A 222 0.48 1.73 5.28
CA ASN A 222 1.57 1.21 6.11
C ASN A 222 2.30 0.01 5.48
N SER A 223 1.62 -0.77 4.65
CA SER A 223 2.26 -1.81 3.85
C SER A 223 3.15 -1.23 2.75
N ALA A 224 2.67 -0.21 2.02
CA ALA A 224 3.49 0.54 1.07
C ALA A 224 4.70 1.19 1.76
N SER A 225 4.50 1.83 2.92
CA SER A 225 5.59 2.37 3.73
C SER A 225 6.66 1.33 4.05
N ALA A 226 6.27 0.10 4.40
CA ALA A 226 7.21 -0.97 4.66
C ALA A 226 8.00 -1.39 3.42
N LEU A 227 7.34 -1.49 2.26
CA LEU A 227 7.99 -1.79 0.97
C LEU A 227 9.00 -0.72 0.55
N TYR A 228 8.74 0.54 0.90
CA TYR A 228 9.53 1.67 0.40
C TYR A 228 10.55 2.20 1.38
N THR A 229 10.39 2.00 2.68
CA THR A 229 11.32 2.50 3.69
C THR A 229 12.14 1.38 4.34
N GLY A 230 11.65 0.14 4.36
CA GLY A 230 12.23 -0.94 5.15
C GLY A 230 11.83 -0.88 6.63
N HIS A 231 10.83 -0.07 6.97
CA HIS A 231 10.33 0.10 8.33
C HIS A 231 8.83 -0.20 8.35
N LYS A 232 8.39 -1.01 9.32
CA LYS A 232 6.96 -1.17 9.56
C LYS A 232 6.37 0.19 9.97
N SER A 233 5.07 0.37 9.74
CA SER A 233 4.39 1.63 10.11
C SER A 233 2.99 1.37 10.68
N THR A 234 2.35 2.43 11.15
CA THR A 234 0.98 2.46 11.69
C THR A 234 -0.03 2.66 10.58
N VAL A 235 -1.21 2.06 10.70
CA VAL A 235 -2.32 2.21 9.72
C VAL A 235 -2.49 3.68 9.31
N ASN A 236 -2.74 3.93 8.02
CA ASN A 236 -2.83 5.25 7.35
C ASN A 236 -1.51 6.01 7.14
N CYS A 237 -0.39 5.57 7.71
CA CYS A 237 0.86 6.30 7.62
C CYS A 237 1.61 6.02 6.32
N LEU A 238 2.17 7.10 5.76
CA LEU A 238 3.05 7.12 4.60
C LEU A 238 4.43 7.61 5.09
N GLY A 239 5.45 6.75 5.05
CA GLY A 239 6.85 7.13 5.27
C GLY A 239 7.21 7.68 6.65
N VAL A 240 6.37 7.45 7.67
CA VAL A 240 6.55 7.95 9.05
C VAL A 240 6.22 6.89 10.09
N TYR A 241 6.64 7.12 11.34
CA TYR A 241 6.06 6.45 12.51
C TYR A 241 5.07 7.39 13.20
N ALA A 242 3.84 6.96 13.45
CA ALA A 242 2.81 7.79 14.08
C ALA A 242 3.15 8.16 15.54
N ASP A 243 3.21 9.45 15.83
CA ASP A 243 3.42 10.01 17.16
C ASP A 243 2.11 10.58 17.75
N SER A 244 2.15 11.11 18.98
CA SER A 244 0.93 11.67 19.62
C SER A 244 0.66 13.13 19.32
N SER A 245 1.49 13.79 18.50
CA SER A 245 1.30 15.19 18.13
C SER A 245 -0.02 15.37 17.37
N LYS A 246 -0.44 16.62 17.07
CA LYS A 246 -1.68 16.85 16.29
C LYS A 246 -1.44 16.99 14.78
N ASN A 247 -0.26 17.46 14.38
CA ASN A 247 0.03 17.80 12.99
C ASN A 247 0.42 16.53 12.22
N PRO A 248 -0.30 16.13 11.15
CA PRO A 248 -0.02 14.90 10.42
C PRO A 248 1.33 14.86 9.69
N PHE A 249 2.03 16.00 9.59
CA PHE A 249 3.35 16.11 8.94
C PHE A 249 4.51 16.25 9.92
N ASP A 250 4.26 16.25 11.23
CA ASP A 250 5.29 16.42 12.26
C ASP A 250 5.94 15.10 12.68
N ASP A 251 5.27 13.98 12.42
CA ASP A 251 5.71 12.63 12.77
C ASP A 251 7.15 12.33 12.28
N PRO A 252 7.92 11.51 13.02
CA PRO A 252 9.27 11.09 12.64
C PRO A 252 9.28 10.31 11.32
N LYS A 253 10.10 10.79 10.39
CA LYS A 253 10.16 10.34 9.00
C LYS A 253 11.25 9.29 8.79
N VAL A 254 11.07 8.47 7.76
CA VAL A 254 12.09 7.54 7.27
C VAL A 254 12.22 7.67 5.77
N GLU A 255 13.45 7.85 5.28
CA GLU A 255 13.74 8.04 3.87
C GLU A 255 13.36 6.82 3.03
N THR A 256 12.73 7.06 1.89
CA THR A 256 12.26 5.99 1.00
C THR A 256 13.34 5.53 0.03
N ILE A 257 13.14 4.36 -0.60
CA ILE A 257 14.06 3.85 -1.62
C ILE A 257 14.18 4.77 -2.82
N ALA A 258 13.12 5.48 -3.21
CA ALA A 258 13.13 6.42 -4.32
C ALA A 258 13.97 7.67 -3.98
N GLU A 259 13.83 8.18 -2.76
CA GLU A 259 14.64 9.29 -2.24
C GLU A 259 16.12 8.91 -2.15
N ILE A 260 16.44 7.76 -1.54
CA ILE A 260 17.82 7.25 -1.42
C ILE A 260 18.44 7.05 -2.81
N PHE A 261 17.70 6.39 -3.72
CA PHE A 261 18.15 6.13 -5.08
C PHE A 261 18.48 7.43 -5.83
N THR A 262 17.58 8.41 -5.77
CA THR A 262 17.76 9.71 -6.42
C THR A 262 18.93 10.47 -5.81
N ARG A 263 19.00 10.57 -4.47
CA ARG A 263 20.06 11.26 -3.75
C ARG A 263 21.45 10.70 -4.07
N LEU A 264 21.58 9.37 -4.15
CA LEU A 264 22.88 8.72 -4.32
C LEU A 264 23.32 8.55 -5.77
N THR A 265 22.38 8.43 -6.71
CA THR A 265 22.71 8.12 -8.12
C THR A 265 22.31 9.22 -9.10
N GLY A 266 21.43 10.14 -8.68
CA GLY A 266 20.74 11.06 -9.58
C GLY A 266 19.81 10.36 -10.57
N GLY A 267 19.46 9.10 -10.31
CA GLY A 267 18.58 8.27 -11.13
C GLY A 267 17.16 8.80 -11.18
N HIS A 268 16.36 8.21 -12.06
CA HIS A 268 15.02 8.72 -12.37
C HIS A 268 13.93 7.84 -11.80
N VAL A 269 12.84 8.46 -11.38
CA VAL A 269 11.72 7.79 -10.72
C VAL A 269 10.46 7.90 -11.56
N GLY A 270 9.73 6.82 -11.73
CA GLY A 270 8.40 6.82 -12.32
C GLY A 270 7.38 6.17 -11.40
N ILE A 271 6.18 6.75 -11.36
CA ILE A 271 5.04 6.28 -10.58
C ILE A 271 3.86 6.15 -11.55
N VAL A 272 3.32 4.94 -11.67
CA VAL A 272 2.17 4.63 -12.50
C VAL A 272 1.15 3.89 -11.64
N SER A 273 -0.12 4.32 -11.67
CA SER A 273 -1.20 3.64 -10.95
C SER A 273 -2.52 3.77 -11.69
N THR A 274 -3.39 2.76 -11.56
CA THR A 274 -4.80 2.87 -11.97
C THR A 274 -5.69 3.52 -10.90
N ALA A 275 -5.15 3.85 -9.71
CA ALA A 275 -5.84 4.65 -8.71
C ALA A 275 -5.74 6.16 -8.99
N PHE A 276 -6.43 6.91 -8.14
CA PHE A 276 -6.07 8.27 -7.78
C PHE A 276 -4.57 8.32 -7.44
N ILE A 277 -3.80 9.21 -8.08
CA ILE A 277 -2.32 9.11 -8.01
C ILE A 277 -1.73 9.47 -6.64
N ALA A 278 -2.48 10.15 -5.78
CA ALA A 278 -2.09 10.42 -4.39
C ALA A 278 -2.72 9.42 -3.39
N ASP A 279 -3.25 8.28 -3.87
CA ASP A 279 -3.65 7.17 -3.01
C ASP A 279 -2.41 6.53 -2.37
N ALA A 280 -2.58 5.70 -1.35
CA ALA A 280 -1.49 5.28 -0.47
C ALA A 280 -0.30 4.64 -1.18
N THR A 281 -0.53 3.68 -2.07
CA THR A 281 0.54 2.92 -2.73
C THR A 281 1.45 3.79 -3.60
N PRO A 282 0.94 4.71 -4.46
CA PRO A 282 1.78 5.67 -5.16
C PRO A 282 2.34 6.76 -4.24
N ALA A 283 1.54 7.27 -3.31
CA ALA A 283 1.95 8.33 -2.39
C ALA A 283 3.11 7.91 -1.48
N GLY A 284 3.06 6.70 -0.92
CA GLY A 284 4.03 6.19 0.04
C GLY A 284 5.46 6.11 -0.51
N LEU A 285 5.63 6.16 -1.84
CA LEU A 285 6.96 6.13 -2.44
C LEU A 285 7.76 7.39 -2.12
N THR A 286 7.11 8.54 -1.86
CA THR A 286 7.80 9.82 -1.62
C THR A 286 7.13 10.73 -0.58
N ALA A 287 5.90 10.43 -0.15
CA ALA A 287 5.17 11.25 0.83
C ALA A 287 5.47 10.82 2.27
N HIS A 288 5.47 11.81 3.18
CA HIS A 288 5.68 11.61 4.61
C HIS A 288 4.55 12.25 5.42
N THR A 289 3.56 11.46 5.82
CA THR A 289 2.39 11.90 6.62
C THR A 289 1.76 10.72 7.34
N ARG A 290 1.24 10.89 8.56
CA ARG A 290 0.46 9.82 9.20
C ARG A 290 -0.98 9.67 8.67
N ALA A 291 -1.39 10.57 7.78
CA ALA A 291 -2.74 10.62 7.23
C ALA A 291 -2.70 10.54 5.70
N ARG A 292 -2.90 9.33 5.15
CA ARG A 292 -2.97 9.08 3.70
C ARG A 292 -4.00 9.95 2.96
N SER A 293 -5.02 10.46 3.66
CA SER A 293 -6.09 11.30 3.10
C SER A 293 -5.68 12.75 2.81
N GLU A 294 -4.46 13.16 3.17
CA GLU A 294 -3.93 14.51 2.92
C GLU A 294 -3.54 14.72 1.44
N TYR A 295 -4.43 14.36 0.52
CA TYR A 295 -4.14 14.21 -0.90
C TYR A 295 -3.51 15.44 -1.55
N GLY A 296 -4.00 16.64 -1.22
CA GLY A 296 -3.42 17.86 -1.77
C GLY A 296 -1.95 18.03 -1.39
N ALA A 297 -1.62 17.81 -0.11
CA ALA A 297 -0.24 17.91 0.36
C ALA A 297 0.63 16.78 -0.21
N VAL A 298 0.06 15.59 -0.40
CA VAL A 298 0.73 14.48 -1.10
C VAL A 298 1.07 14.87 -2.54
N VAL A 299 0.13 15.46 -3.29
CA VAL A 299 0.38 15.96 -4.66
C VAL A 299 1.48 17.02 -4.68
N ASP A 300 1.50 17.93 -3.70
CA ASP A 300 2.59 18.90 -3.56
C ASP A 300 3.94 18.22 -3.31
N SER A 301 3.96 17.19 -2.45
CA SER A 301 5.18 16.46 -2.12
C SER A 301 5.77 15.72 -3.33
N PHE A 302 4.95 15.26 -4.28
CA PHE A 302 5.47 14.69 -5.53
C PHE A 302 6.31 15.70 -6.30
N LEU A 303 5.96 16.99 -6.30
CA LEU A 303 6.65 18.00 -7.08
C LEU A 303 7.79 18.70 -6.32
N ASN A 304 7.56 18.96 -5.04
CA ASN A 304 8.40 19.84 -4.22
C ASN A 304 9.11 19.12 -3.06
N GLY A 305 8.80 17.83 -2.85
CA GLY A 305 9.30 17.07 -1.70
C GLY A 305 8.75 17.62 -0.40
N ILE A 306 9.42 17.26 0.70
CA ILE A 306 9.13 17.81 2.01
C ILE A 306 9.81 19.18 2.14
N THR A 307 9.00 20.24 2.12
CA THR A 307 9.47 21.64 2.13
C THR A 307 9.69 22.20 3.54
N ASN A 308 8.99 21.65 4.53
CA ASN A 308 9.19 21.96 5.94
C ASN A 308 10.17 20.94 6.52
N TYR A 309 11.25 21.41 7.15
CA TYR A 309 12.41 20.64 7.60
C TYR A 309 13.45 20.37 6.50
N THR A 310 14.73 20.40 6.87
CA THR A 310 15.79 19.91 5.99
C THR A 310 15.59 18.41 5.84
N TRP A 311 15.15 17.94 4.67
CA TRP A 311 14.94 16.53 4.34
C TRP A 311 15.82 16.10 3.15
N THR A 312 15.49 15.01 2.47
CA THR A 312 16.13 14.65 1.19
C THR A 312 15.71 15.62 0.11
N GLU A 313 16.71 16.16 -0.61
CA GLU A 313 16.44 17.01 -1.77
C GLU A 313 15.69 16.20 -2.82
N TRP A 314 14.54 16.72 -3.23
CA TRP A 314 13.63 16.08 -4.17
C TRP A 314 13.16 17.11 -5.19
N ASP A 315 13.22 16.75 -6.48
CA ASP A 315 12.78 17.60 -7.60
C ASP A 315 11.73 16.89 -8.47
N GLY A 316 11.02 15.93 -7.88
CA GLY A 316 9.92 15.24 -8.52
C GLY A 316 10.27 14.01 -9.33
N PRO A 317 9.31 13.07 -9.48
CA PRO A 317 9.48 11.91 -10.33
C PRO A 317 9.48 12.35 -11.79
N ASP A 318 10.25 11.70 -12.65
CA ASP A 318 10.25 11.99 -14.09
C ASP A 318 8.93 11.60 -14.77
N VAL A 319 8.18 10.66 -14.18
CA VAL A 319 6.88 10.20 -14.68
C VAL A 319 5.89 10.06 -13.52
N LEU A 320 4.69 10.62 -13.68
CA LEU A 320 3.59 10.46 -12.74
C LEU A 320 2.28 10.23 -13.52
N PHE A 321 1.77 9.00 -13.56
CA PHE A 321 0.59 8.61 -14.34
C PHE A 321 -0.52 7.96 -13.49
N GLY A 322 -1.74 8.48 -13.55
CA GLY A 322 -2.91 7.89 -12.90
C GLY A 322 -4.20 8.70 -13.02
N GLY A 323 -5.09 8.55 -12.02
CA GLY A 323 -6.31 9.34 -11.86
C GLY A 323 -6.18 10.45 -10.82
N GLY A 324 -7.32 10.97 -10.35
CA GLY A 324 -7.39 11.96 -9.28
C GLY A 324 -7.34 13.42 -9.73
N ALA A 325 -7.87 13.71 -10.93
CA ALA A 325 -7.85 15.05 -11.52
C ALA A 325 -8.39 16.17 -10.64
N GLU A 326 -9.28 15.86 -9.68
CA GLU A 326 -9.82 16.80 -8.70
C GLU A 326 -8.75 17.50 -7.84
N GLN A 327 -7.53 16.94 -7.73
CA GLN A 327 -6.39 17.58 -7.07
C GLN A 327 -5.54 18.46 -8.00
N PHE A 328 -5.85 18.49 -9.30
CA PHE A 328 -4.99 19.10 -10.32
C PHE A 328 -5.61 20.30 -11.05
N TYR A 329 -6.88 20.20 -11.45
CA TYR A 329 -7.53 21.31 -12.16
C TYR A 329 -7.91 22.46 -11.22
N SER A 330 -8.15 23.64 -11.81
CA SER A 330 -8.40 24.88 -11.07
C SER A 330 -9.56 24.76 -10.06
N PRO A 331 -9.43 25.33 -8.84
CA PRO A 331 -10.54 25.49 -7.92
C PRO A 331 -11.78 26.17 -8.54
N GLU A 332 -11.61 27.03 -9.55
CA GLU A 332 -12.72 27.67 -10.26
C GLU A 332 -13.59 26.66 -11.03
N LEU A 333 -13.03 25.51 -11.41
CA LEU A 333 -13.73 24.40 -12.04
C LEU A 333 -14.21 23.35 -11.02
N GLY A 334 -14.04 23.62 -9.71
CA GLY A 334 -14.39 22.72 -8.61
C GLY A 334 -13.26 21.81 -8.16
N GLY A 335 -12.00 22.18 -8.42
CA GLY A 335 -10.83 21.44 -7.94
C GLY A 335 -10.66 21.61 -6.43
N ILE A 336 -10.24 20.56 -5.74
CA ILE A 336 -9.96 20.54 -4.30
C ILE A 336 -8.45 20.45 -4.13
N THR A 337 -7.74 21.47 -4.59
CA THR A 337 -6.28 21.44 -4.72
C THR A 337 -5.56 22.03 -3.50
N TYR A 338 -4.29 21.66 -3.32
CA TYR A 338 -3.49 22.20 -2.23
C TYR A 338 -3.27 23.70 -2.39
N GLN A 339 -3.56 24.45 -1.32
CA GLN A 339 -3.43 25.91 -1.27
C GLN A 339 -4.14 26.65 -2.42
N ASN A 340 -5.21 26.07 -3.00
CA ASN A 340 -5.97 26.62 -4.11
C ASN A 340 -5.13 26.91 -5.37
N LYS A 341 -4.06 26.16 -5.62
CA LYS A 341 -3.25 26.26 -6.84
C LYS A 341 -3.79 25.38 -7.96
N THR A 342 -3.57 25.74 -9.21
CA THR A 342 -3.80 24.82 -10.35
C THR A 342 -2.56 23.96 -10.54
N TYR A 343 -2.59 22.71 -10.07
CA TYR A 343 -1.40 21.85 -10.10
C TYR A 343 -0.97 21.42 -11.50
N TYR A 344 -1.87 21.41 -12.50
CA TYR A 344 -1.43 21.26 -13.89
C TYR A 344 -0.44 22.36 -14.30
N ASP A 345 -0.67 23.61 -13.86
CA ASP A 345 0.24 24.72 -14.15
C ASP A 345 1.53 24.61 -13.34
N GLU A 346 1.46 24.21 -12.07
CA GLU A 346 2.64 24.00 -11.22
C GLU A 346 3.59 22.94 -11.81
N PHE A 347 3.06 21.81 -12.27
CA PHE A 347 3.83 20.77 -12.96
C PHE A 347 4.36 21.25 -14.32
N ALA A 348 3.54 21.95 -15.12
CA ALA A 348 4.00 22.51 -16.40
C ALA A 348 5.15 23.51 -16.21
N ASN A 349 5.08 24.38 -15.19
CA ASN A 349 6.14 25.32 -14.81
C ASN A 349 7.44 24.63 -14.40
N LYS A 350 7.36 23.37 -13.95
CA LYS A 350 8.49 22.49 -13.63
C LYS A 350 8.95 21.62 -14.81
N GLY A 351 8.47 21.90 -16.02
CA GLY A 351 8.91 21.25 -17.26
C GLY A 351 8.26 19.90 -17.52
N TYR A 352 7.10 19.62 -16.91
CA TYR A 352 6.31 18.43 -17.22
C TYR A 352 5.39 18.69 -18.40
N GLN A 353 5.35 17.75 -19.33
CA GLN A 353 4.23 17.66 -20.27
C GLN A 353 2.97 17.18 -19.52
N ILE A 354 1.84 17.82 -19.79
CA ILE A 354 0.54 17.50 -19.18
C ILE A 354 -0.27 16.65 -20.17
N LEU A 355 -0.57 15.41 -19.76
CA LEU A 355 -1.22 14.39 -20.58
C LEU A 355 -2.56 14.03 -19.95
N GLN A 356 -3.66 14.25 -20.67
CA GLN A 356 -5.02 14.15 -20.11
C GLN A 356 -5.89 13.09 -20.78
N ASN A 357 -5.32 12.31 -21.69
CA ASN A 357 -5.99 11.17 -22.34
C ASN A 357 -4.95 10.25 -23.00
N ARG A 358 -5.40 9.07 -23.40
CA ARG A 358 -4.60 8.05 -24.08
C ARG A 358 -3.95 8.58 -25.35
N THR A 359 -4.68 9.37 -26.13
CA THR A 359 -4.15 9.95 -27.37
C THR A 359 -2.92 10.84 -27.10
N SER A 360 -3.01 11.74 -26.13
CA SER A 360 -1.89 12.60 -25.71
C SER A 360 -0.73 11.77 -25.11
N LEU A 361 -1.05 10.75 -24.31
CA LEU A 361 -0.06 9.85 -23.73
C LEU A 361 0.79 9.14 -24.80
N LEU A 362 0.14 8.60 -25.83
CA LEU A 362 0.86 7.87 -26.87
C LEU A 362 1.71 8.80 -27.75
N ALA A 363 1.21 10.01 -28.03
CA ALA A 363 1.89 11.01 -28.85
C ALA A 363 3.04 11.74 -28.13
N ALA A 364 3.05 11.73 -26.79
CA ALA A 364 4.04 12.37 -25.93
C ALA A 364 5.48 12.00 -26.30
N PRO A 365 6.40 12.96 -26.44
CA PRO A 365 7.84 12.67 -26.55
C PRO A 365 8.37 12.04 -25.26
N SER A 366 9.49 11.31 -25.37
CA SER A 366 10.07 10.53 -24.27
C SER A 366 11.27 11.20 -23.60
N ASP A 367 11.75 12.34 -24.11
CA ASP A 367 12.88 13.08 -23.56
C ASP A 367 12.48 14.12 -22.50
N GLU A 368 11.18 14.34 -22.27
CA GLU A 368 10.64 15.27 -21.27
C GLU A 368 10.01 14.53 -20.07
N ARG A 369 9.96 15.19 -18.90
CA ARG A 369 9.19 14.69 -17.75
C ARG A 369 7.70 14.73 -18.08
N ALA A 370 6.89 13.83 -17.51
CA ALA A 370 5.48 13.73 -17.85
C ALA A 370 4.55 13.55 -16.64
N LEU A 371 3.51 14.37 -16.59
CA LEU A 371 2.37 14.23 -15.69
C LEU A 371 1.17 13.78 -16.53
N GLY A 372 0.61 12.63 -16.22
CA GLY A 372 -0.53 12.05 -16.92
C GLY A 372 -1.69 11.80 -15.96
N ILE A 373 -2.73 12.61 -16.03
CA ILE A 373 -3.93 12.47 -15.18
C ILE A 373 -5.15 12.32 -16.07
N PHE A 374 -5.79 11.16 -16.03
CA PHE A 374 -6.71 10.73 -17.10
C PHE A 374 -8.19 10.75 -16.73
N THR A 375 -8.53 10.92 -15.46
CA THR A 375 -9.92 11.01 -14.97
C THR A 375 -9.96 11.65 -13.57
N VAL A 376 -11.12 12.17 -13.19
CA VAL A 376 -11.50 12.38 -11.79
C VAL A 376 -11.61 11.02 -11.10
N SER A 377 -11.20 10.94 -9.83
CA SER A 377 -11.15 9.71 -9.04
C SER A 377 -10.24 8.63 -9.67
N ASN A 378 -10.47 7.35 -9.32
CA ASN A 378 -9.75 6.21 -9.84
C ASN A 378 -10.05 5.96 -11.33
N MET A 379 -9.10 5.36 -12.05
CA MET A 379 -9.29 5.01 -13.45
C MET A 379 -10.43 4.00 -13.64
N ALA A 380 -11.09 4.08 -14.80
CA ALA A 380 -12.09 3.08 -15.18
C ALA A 380 -11.45 1.70 -15.23
N LYS A 381 -12.16 0.63 -14.85
CA LYS A 381 -11.61 -0.74 -14.80
C LYS A 381 -11.48 -1.31 -16.22
N TRP A 382 -10.68 -2.35 -16.41
CA TRP A 382 -10.45 -3.01 -17.69
C TRP A 382 -11.76 -3.47 -18.34
N LEU A 383 -12.66 -4.09 -17.55
CA LEU A 383 -13.98 -4.49 -18.05
C LEU A 383 -14.78 -3.29 -18.54
N ASP A 384 -14.74 -2.16 -17.84
CA ASP A 384 -15.49 -0.96 -18.24
C ASP A 384 -14.85 -0.32 -19.49
N ARG A 385 -13.52 -0.25 -19.58
CA ARG A 385 -12.82 0.31 -20.76
C ARG A 385 -12.99 -0.56 -22.02
N ASN A 386 -13.15 -1.88 -21.88
CA ASN A 386 -13.08 -2.82 -23.01
C ASN A 386 -14.37 -3.61 -23.30
N VAL A 387 -15.23 -3.83 -22.31
CA VAL A 387 -16.45 -4.67 -22.42
C VAL A 387 -17.71 -3.83 -22.22
N TYR A 388 -17.81 -3.14 -21.09
CA TYR A 388 -18.97 -2.34 -20.68
C TYR A 388 -18.71 -0.84 -20.80
N ARG A 389 -18.41 -0.41 -22.03
CA ARG A 389 -17.93 0.96 -22.32
C ARG A 389 -18.91 2.07 -21.98
N ASP A 390 -20.20 1.76 -21.91
CA ASP A 390 -21.22 2.72 -21.51
C ASP A 390 -21.00 3.22 -20.06
N ASN A 391 -20.32 2.44 -19.22
CA ASN A 391 -19.97 2.83 -17.85
C ASN A 391 -19.00 4.01 -17.79
N LEU A 392 -18.33 4.38 -18.89
CA LEU A 392 -17.47 5.56 -18.97
C LEU A 392 -18.26 6.87 -19.19
N ASN A 393 -19.57 6.81 -19.47
CA ASN A 393 -20.43 8.00 -19.65
C ASN A 393 -20.76 8.69 -18.31
N GLN A 394 -19.73 9.03 -17.54
CA GLN A 394 -19.80 9.74 -16.26
C GLN A 394 -19.06 11.07 -16.39
N SER A 395 -19.46 12.10 -15.65
CA SER A 395 -18.83 13.44 -15.67
C SER A 395 -17.48 13.50 -14.96
N LEU A 396 -16.51 12.71 -15.45
CA LEU A 396 -15.20 12.48 -14.81
C LEU A 396 -14.02 13.02 -15.63
N SER A 397 -14.25 13.95 -16.56
CA SER A 397 -13.19 14.54 -17.38
C SER A 397 -12.03 15.12 -16.54
N PRO A 398 -10.77 14.82 -16.90
CA PRO A 398 -9.59 15.29 -16.15
C PRO A 398 -9.35 16.80 -16.25
N THR A 399 -10.08 17.52 -17.11
CA THR A 399 -9.99 18.98 -17.26
C THR A 399 -10.88 19.74 -16.28
N GLY A 400 -11.82 19.05 -15.61
CA GLY A 400 -12.85 19.68 -14.78
C GLY A 400 -14.06 20.21 -15.56
N ASP A 401 -14.14 19.98 -16.89
CA ASP A 401 -15.24 20.45 -17.74
C ASP A 401 -16.56 19.65 -17.61
N LYS A 402 -16.58 18.65 -16.71
CA LYS A 402 -17.73 17.78 -16.40
C LYS A 402 -18.22 16.92 -17.59
N SER A 403 -17.42 16.79 -18.64
CA SER A 403 -17.64 15.82 -19.71
C SER A 403 -17.14 14.42 -19.31
N ALA A 404 -17.33 13.43 -20.19
CA ALA A 404 -16.90 12.06 -19.96
C ALA A 404 -15.45 11.81 -20.37
N ALA A 405 -14.71 11.11 -19.50
CA ALA A 405 -13.33 10.68 -19.76
C ALA A 405 -13.31 9.38 -20.60
N LEU A 406 -13.70 9.47 -21.87
CA LEU A 406 -13.88 8.31 -22.76
C LEU A 406 -12.57 7.72 -23.32
N ASP A 407 -11.49 8.50 -23.35
CA ASP A 407 -10.19 8.13 -23.93
C ASP A 407 -9.13 7.89 -22.83
N GLN A 408 -9.44 7.03 -21.85
CA GLN A 408 -8.50 6.66 -20.79
C GLN A 408 -7.49 5.59 -21.28
N PRO A 409 -6.18 5.71 -20.97
CA PRO A 409 -5.23 4.63 -21.21
C PRO A 409 -5.44 3.47 -20.22
N GLY A 410 -5.00 2.27 -20.59
CA GLY A 410 -4.87 1.16 -19.63
C GLY A 410 -3.54 1.19 -18.88
N LEU A 411 -3.37 0.32 -17.88
CA LEU A 411 -2.10 0.20 -17.14
C LEU A 411 -0.94 -0.07 -18.09
N LYS A 412 -1.13 -0.97 -19.06
CA LYS A 412 -0.12 -1.30 -20.08
C LYS A 412 0.36 -0.09 -20.87
N ASP A 413 -0.55 0.77 -21.33
CA ASP A 413 -0.19 1.95 -22.11
C ASP A 413 0.65 2.93 -21.26
N MET A 414 0.23 3.15 -20.01
CA MET A 414 0.93 4.03 -19.06
C MET A 414 2.32 3.50 -18.71
N THR A 415 2.44 2.23 -18.31
CA THR A 415 3.72 1.63 -17.91
C THR A 415 4.71 1.58 -19.06
N LEU A 416 4.27 1.26 -20.29
CA LEU A 416 5.16 1.24 -21.46
C LEU A 416 5.67 2.64 -21.83
N LYS A 417 4.84 3.68 -21.72
CA LYS A 417 5.25 5.07 -21.94
C LYS A 417 6.17 5.57 -20.82
N ALA A 418 5.87 5.21 -19.56
CA ALA A 418 6.75 5.51 -18.43
C ALA A 418 8.14 4.89 -18.63
N LEU A 419 8.19 3.63 -19.05
CA LEU A 419 9.42 2.94 -19.38
C LEU A 419 10.19 3.63 -20.51
N ASP A 420 9.52 4.09 -21.58
CA ASP A 420 10.18 4.85 -22.66
C ASP A 420 10.84 6.14 -22.13
N ILE A 421 10.10 6.90 -21.32
CA ILE A 421 10.58 8.17 -20.76
C ILE A 421 11.80 7.91 -19.85
N LEU A 422 11.69 6.94 -18.95
CA LEU A 422 12.76 6.60 -18.01
C LEU A 422 14.00 6.05 -18.72
N GLN A 423 13.84 5.16 -19.71
CA GLN A 423 14.97 4.65 -20.51
C GLN A 423 15.66 5.77 -21.29
N THR A 424 14.89 6.71 -21.85
CA THR A 424 15.44 7.83 -22.62
C THR A 424 16.20 8.81 -21.72
N ARG A 425 15.66 9.13 -20.55
CA ARG A 425 16.19 10.21 -19.69
C ARG A 425 17.29 9.75 -18.73
N SER A 426 17.21 8.52 -18.21
CA SER A 426 18.07 8.10 -17.09
C SER A 426 19.53 7.82 -17.47
N GLY A 427 19.81 7.47 -18.72
CA GLY A 427 21.16 7.14 -19.18
C GLY A 427 21.82 6.08 -18.28
N ASP A 428 23.05 6.35 -17.83
CA ASP A 428 23.79 5.43 -16.94
C ASP A 428 23.37 5.49 -15.47
N LYS A 429 22.57 6.49 -15.09
CA LYS A 429 22.07 6.63 -13.72
C LYS A 429 21.01 5.58 -13.40
N GLY A 430 20.29 5.09 -14.41
CA GLY A 430 19.23 4.09 -14.28
C GLY A 430 17.94 4.65 -13.66
N PHE A 431 16.93 3.78 -13.50
CA PHE A 431 15.62 4.19 -13.02
C PHE A 431 14.98 3.23 -12.01
N PHE A 432 14.05 3.78 -11.21
CA PHE A 432 13.10 3.05 -10.40
C PHE A 432 11.69 3.35 -10.90
N LEU A 433 10.94 2.31 -11.30
CA LEU A 433 9.56 2.44 -11.76
C LEU A 433 8.65 1.62 -10.83
N MET A 434 7.68 2.29 -10.20
CA MET A 434 6.57 1.61 -9.55
C MET A 434 5.34 1.65 -10.46
N SER A 435 4.70 0.49 -10.67
CA SER A 435 3.52 0.35 -11.52
C SER A 435 2.44 -0.48 -10.82
N GLU A 436 1.30 0.15 -10.53
CA GLU A 436 0.26 -0.42 -9.68
C GLU A 436 -1.05 -0.73 -10.45
N ALA A 437 -1.57 -1.94 -10.24
CA ALA A 437 -2.94 -2.33 -10.59
C ALA A 437 -3.87 -2.19 -9.37
N ALA A 438 -4.25 -0.95 -9.05
CA ALA A 438 -4.92 -0.62 -7.79
C ALA A 438 -6.37 -1.10 -7.72
N SER A 439 -7.04 -1.27 -8.86
CA SER A 439 -8.45 -1.68 -8.86
C SER A 439 -8.65 -3.18 -8.62
N ILE A 440 -7.60 -3.97 -8.42
CA ILE A 440 -7.74 -5.33 -7.87
C ILE A 440 -8.36 -5.22 -6.47
N ASP A 441 -7.72 -4.47 -5.58
CA ASP A 441 -8.20 -4.19 -4.22
C ASP A 441 -9.58 -3.51 -4.20
N LYS A 442 -9.72 -2.40 -4.93
CA LYS A 442 -10.98 -1.63 -4.95
C LYS A 442 -12.18 -2.49 -5.34
N MET A 443 -11.99 -3.44 -6.26
CA MET A 443 -13.05 -4.34 -6.70
C MET A 443 -13.24 -5.54 -5.76
N MET A 444 -12.20 -5.94 -5.02
CA MET A 444 -12.32 -6.93 -3.95
C MET A 444 -13.14 -6.38 -2.78
N HIS A 445 -12.95 -5.11 -2.39
CA HIS A 445 -13.76 -4.45 -1.36
C HIS A 445 -15.26 -4.49 -1.67
N VAL A 446 -15.67 -4.08 -2.88
CA VAL A 446 -17.09 -4.10 -3.27
C VAL A 446 -17.60 -5.48 -3.72
N LEU A 447 -16.76 -6.52 -3.59
CA LEU A 447 -17.10 -7.91 -3.95
C LEU A 447 -17.42 -8.11 -5.44
N ASP A 448 -16.87 -7.24 -6.31
CA ASP A 448 -16.92 -7.36 -7.77
C ASP A 448 -15.68 -8.10 -8.29
N TYR A 449 -15.67 -9.39 -8.00
CA TYR A 449 -14.53 -10.25 -8.28
C TYR A 449 -14.21 -10.36 -9.78
N ASP A 450 -15.20 -10.27 -10.69
CA ASP A 450 -14.94 -10.34 -12.13
C ASP A 450 -14.13 -9.12 -12.62
N ARG A 451 -14.44 -7.91 -12.12
CA ARG A 451 -13.60 -6.73 -12.40
C ARG A 451 -12.23 -6.84 -11.76
N ALA A 452 -12.13 -7.32 -10.51
CA ALA A 452 -10.85 -7.52 -9.83
C ALA A 452 -9.93 -8.49 -10.61
N LEU A 453 -10.48 -9.62 -11.09
CA LEU A 453 -9.72 -10.58 -11.90
C LEU A 453 -9.37 -10.01 -13.30
N GLY A 454 -10.21 -9.14 -13.86
CA GLY A 454 -9.89 -8.37 -15.07
C GLY A 454 -8.70 -7.44 -14.91
N GLU A 455 -8.62 -6.72 -13.78
CA GLU A 455 -7.47 -5.88 -13.45
C GLU A 455 -6.19 -6.72 -13.27
N LEU A 456 -6.31 -7.89 -12.63
CA LEU A 456 -5.17 -8.80 -12.45
C LEU A 456 -4.66 -9.38 -13.79
N LEU A 457 -5.54 -9.66 -14.73
CA LEU A 457 -5.14 -10.03 -16.10
C LEU A 457 -4.49 -8.86 -16.85
N GLU A 458 -4.91 -7.62 -16.62
CA GLU A 458 -4.24 -6.44 -17.17
C GLU A 458 -2.84 -6.23 -16.58
N LEU A 459 -2.67 -6.47 -15.28
CA LEU A 459 -1.36 -6.48 -14.65
C LEU A 459 -0.42 -7.48 -15.33
N ASP A 460 -0.86 -8.71 -15.53
CA ASP A 460 -0.05 -9.75 -16.19
C ASP A 460 0.28 -9.42 -17.66
N ASP A 461 -0.68 -8.88 -18.42
CA ASP A 461 -0.45 -8.42 -19.79
C ASP A 461 0.54 -7.23 -19.84
N THR A 462 0.51 -6.37 -18.83
CA THR A 462 1.47 -5.27 -18.66
C THR A 462 2.87 -5.80 -18.37
N ILE A 463 3.01 -6.75 -17.45
CA ILE A 463 4.29 -7.40 -17.12
C ILE A 463 4.86 -8.07 -18.37
N LYS A 464 4.03 -8.77 -19.16
CA LYS A 464 4.41 -9.39 -20.44
C LYS A 464 4.96 -8.37 -21.42
N ALA A 465 4.26 -7.25 -21.58
CA ALA A 465 4.69 -6.20 -22.51
C ALA A 465 6.01 -5.56 -22.08
N VAL A 466 6.21 -5.32 -20.79
CA VAL A 466 7.47 -4.80 -20.24
C VAL A 466 8.62 -5.78 -20.42
N VAL A 467 8.43 -7.06 -20.09
CA VAL A 467 9.46 -8.10 -20.31
C VAL A 467 9.85 -8.21 -21.78
N ASN A 468 8.88 -8.17 -22.70
CA ASN A 468 9.14 -8.19 -24.14
C ASN A 468 9.95 -6.98 -24.58
N LYS A 469 9.55 -5.77 -24.15
CA LYS A 469 10.25 -4.53 -24.49
C LYS A 469 11.67 -4.50 -23.95
N LEU A 470 11.89 -4.90 -22.70
CA LEU A 470 13.22 -4.97 -22.11
C LEU A 470 14.13 -6.00 -22.80
N ASN A 471 13.57 -7.09 -23.34
CA ASN A 471 14.31 -8.03 -24.17
C ASN A 471 14.69 -7.41 -25.52
N GLU A 472 13.75 -6.71 -26.17
CA GLU A 472 13.99 -6.02 -27.44
C GLU A 472 15.06 -4.93 -27.32
N THR A 473 15.12 -4.23 -26.18
CA THR A 473 16.12 -3.18 -25.91
C THR A 473 17.39 -3.69 -25.23
N ASP A 474 17.54 -5.00 -25.00
CA ASP A 474 18.67 -5.62 -24.25
C ASP A 474 18.87 -5.02 -22.84
N CYS A 475 17.81 -4.47 -22.25
CA CYS A 475 17.82 -3.87 -20.90
C CYS A 475 17.38 -4.84 -19.81
N LEU A 476 16.84 -6.03 -20.16
CA LEU A 476 16.39 -7.01 -19.18
C LEU A 476 17.54 -7.50 -18.28
N LYS A 477 18.74 -7.65 -18.83
CA LYS A 477 19.94 -8.06 -18.07
C LYS A 477 20.40 -7.04 -17.04
N GLU A 478 19.92 -5.80 -17.12
CA GLU A 478 20.27 -4.70 -16.20
C GLU A 478 19.08 -4.32 -15.29
N THR A 479 17.92 -4.95 -15.48
CA THR A 479 16.67 -4.59 -14.82
C THR A 479 16.18 -5.71 -13.93
N LEU A 480 16.05 -5.44 -12.63
CA LEU A 480 15.31 -6.30 -11.71
C LEU A 480 13.83 -5.98 -11.83
N ILE A 481 13.02 -6.99 -12.14
CA ILE A 481 11.56 -6.90 -12.18
C ILE A 481 11.02 -7.66 -10.97
N LEU A 482 10.20 -6.97 -10.18
CA LEU A 482 9.48 -7.52 -9.04
C LEU A 482 7.98 -7.39 -9.29
N VAL A 483 7.23 -8.42 -8.92
CA VAL A 483 5.76 -8.39 -8.86
C VAL A 483 5.35 -8.86 -7.48
N THR A 484 4.62 -8.03 -6.76
CA THR A 484 4.10 -8.35 -5.43
C THR A 484 2.75 -7.69 -5.19
N ALA A 485 2.19 -7.88 -4.00
CA ALA A 485 1.08 -7.11 -3.46
C ALA A 485 1.52 -6.40 -2.18
N ASP A 486 0.77 -5.41 -1.75
CA ASP A 486 0.93 -4.71 -0.47
C ASP A 486 0.25 -5.48 0.68
N HIS A 487 -0.93 -6.07 0.41
CA HIS A 487 -1.66 -6.97 1.31
C HIS A 487 -2.55 -7.97 0.54
N GLY A 488 -3.25 -8.82 1.29
CA GLY A 488 -4.21 -9.77 0.74
C GLY A 488 -5.66 -9.40 1.05
N HIS A 489 -6.60 -10.21 0.52
CA HIS A 489 -8.05 -10.09 0.70
C HIS A 489 -8.67 -11.46 0.98
N GLY A 490 -9.86 -11.48 1.58
CA GLY A 490 -10.60 -12.71 1.87
C GLY A 490 -11.23 -13.37 0.64
N PHE A 491 -10.42 -14.05 -0.19
CA PHE A 491 -10.88 -14.62 -1.46
C PHE A 491 -10.42 -16.07 -1.71
N ASP A 492 -11.34 -16.91 -2.21
CA ASP A 492 -11.04 -18.24 -2.75
C ASP A 492 -12.10 -18.67 -3.79
N VAL A 493 -11.87 -19.80 -4.47
CA VAL A 493 -12.78 -20.42 -5.44
C VAL A 493 -13.04 -21.87 -5.02
N MET A 494 -14.30 -22.20 -4.72
CA MET A 494 -14.70 -23.49 -4.16
C MET A 494 -15.50 -24.38 -5.14
N GLY A 495 -15.76 -23.90 -6.35
CA GLY A 495 -16.55 -24.62 -7.35
C GLY A 495 -17.06 -23.73 -8.48
N SER A 496 -18.23 -24.06 -9.01
CA SER A 496 -18.91 -23.27 -10.04
C SER A 496 -20.37 -22.97 -9.68
N VAL A 497 -20.97 -21.94 -10.29
CA VAL A 497 -22.39 -21.61 -10.13
C VAL A 497 -23.11 -21.66 -11.48
N ASP A 498 -24.18 -22.44 -11.61
CA ASP A 498 -25.10 -22.39 -12.77
C ASP A 498 -26.07 -21.20 -12.60
N THR A 499 -25.70 -20.04 -13.15
CA THR A 499 -26.42 -18.77 -12.97
C THR A 499 -27.85 -18.82 -13.51
N GLN A 500 -28.09 -19.58 -14.60
CA GLN A 500 -29.43 -19.77 -15.15
C GLN A 500 -30.31 -20.62 -14.24
N TYR A 501 -29.76 -21.72 -13.68
CA TYR A 501 -30.51 -22.52 -12.74
C TYR A 501 -30.81 -21.72 -11.46
N LEU A 502 -29.84 -20.96 -10.94
CA LEU A 502 -30.00 -20.09 -9.78
C LEU A 502 -31.17 -19.11 -9.97
N ALA A 503 -31.15 -18.36 -11.08
CA ALA A 503 -32.19 -17.36 -11.38
C ALA A 503 -33.59 -17.98 -11.55
N ALA A 504 -33.69 -19.26 -11.93
CA ALA A 504 -34.96 -19.96 -12.10
C ALA A 504 -35.59 -20.45 -10.77
N GLN A 505 -34.88 -20.37 -9.63
CA GLN A 505 -35.41 -20.87 -8.34
C GLN A 505 -36.08 -19.78 -7.50
N ASN A 506 -37.18 -20.14 -6.85
CA ASN A 506 -38.02 -19.21 -6.09
C ASN A 506 -37.64 -19.09 -4.59
N THR A 507 -36.68 -19.87 -4.10
CA THR A 507 -36.25 -19.81 -2.70
C THR A 507 -34.74 -19.92 -2.58
N ASP A 508 -34.16 -19.20 -1.63
CA ASP A 508 -32.72 -19.19 -1.40
C ASP A 508 -32.17 -20.59 -1.08
N ARG A 509 -32.94 -21.40 -0.34
CA ARG A 509 -32.57 -22.79 -0.07
C ARG A 509 -32.45 -23.63 -1.35
N LYS A 510 -33.31 -23.40 -2.34
CA LYS A 510 -33.28 -24.13 -3.62
C LYS A 510 -32.24 -23.57 -4.59
N LYS A 511 -31.98 -22.26 -4.55
CA LYS A 511 -30.91 -21.61 -5.33
C LYS A 511 -29.53 -22.23 -5.07
N ARG A 512 -29.27 -22.71 -3.84
CA ARG A 512 -28.02 -23.41 -3.48
C ARG A 512 -27.74 -24.66 -4.32
N ASP A 513 -28.76 -25.29 -4.92
CA ASP A 513 -28.55 -26.43 -5.83
C ASP A 513 -27.86 -26.02 -7.15
N ALA A 514 -27.74 -24.71 -7.44
CA ALA A 514 -26.96 -24.19 -8.56
C ALA A 514 -25.44 -24.35 -8.35
N ILE A 515 -25.00 -24.58 -7.10
CA ILE A 515 -23.58 -24.64 -6.74
C ILE A 515 -23.04 -26.05 -7.04
N GLY A 516 -22.10 -26.12 -7.97
CA GLY A 516 -21.35 -27.32 -8.32
C GLY A 516 -20.03 -27.41 -7.55
N VAL A 517 -19.89 -28.44 -6.71
CA VAL A 517 -18.65 -28.75 -5.97
C VAL A 517 -18.02 -30.05 -6.45
N TYR A 518 -16.72 -30.24 -6.21
CA TYR A 518 -15.96 -31.45 -6.60
C TYR A 518 -16.17 -31.80 -8.09
N GLN A 519 -16.61 -33.01 -8.43
CA GLN A 519 -16.84 -33.40 -9.83
C GLN A 519 -17.91 -32.54 -10.53
N ASN A 520 -18.79 -31.89 -9.78
CA ASN A 520 -19.85 -31.03 -10.32
C ASN A 520 -19.38 -29.59 -10.60
N SER A 521 -18.15 -29.21 -10.23
CA SER A 521 -17.60 -27.88 -10.58
C SER A 521 -17.34 -27.74 -12.09
N GLY A 522 -17.29 -28.86 -12.82
CA GLY A 522 -17.14 -28.86 -14.27
C GLY A 522 -15.83 -28.25 -14.78
N LEU A 523 -15.86 -27.77 -16.02
CA LEU A 523 -14.76 -27.04 -16.67
C LEU A 523 -15.10 -25.55 -16.74
N SER A 524 -14.06 -24.70 -16.70
CA SER A 524 -14.20 -23.25 -16.85
C SER A 524 -14.92 -22.89 -18.16
N GLN A 525 -16.02 -22.14 -18.07
CA GLN A 525 -16.79 -21.66 -19.22
C GLN A 525 -16.45 -20.23 -19.66
N TYR A 526 -15.60 -19.52 -18.90
CA TYR A 526 -14.97 -18.27 -19.34
C TYR A 526 -14.16 -18.48 -20.64
N GLN A 527 -13.73 -19.72 -20.87
CA GLN A 527 -12.97 -20.16 -22.04
C GLN A 527 -13.88 -20.92 -23.00
N ASN A 528 -14.17 -20.30 -24.15
CA ASN A 528 -14.98 -20.93 -25.18
C ASN A 528 -14.33 -22.24 -25.69
N THR A 529 -15.12 -23.32 -25.74
CA THR A 529 -14.68 -24.72 -25.94
C THR A 529 -14.31 -25.08 -27.38
N GLY A 530 -14.27 -24.12 -28.31
CA GLY A 530 -13.83 -24.34 -29.70
C GLY A 530 -12.32 -24.50 -29.92
N ASN A 531 -11.91 -24.62 -31.20
CA ASN A 531 -10.52 -24.52 -31.66
C ASN A 531 -10.04 -23.06 -31.66
N LEU A 532 -10.07 -22.42 -30.50
CA LEU A 532 -9.61 -21.06 -30.34
C LEU A 532 -8.14 -21.04 -29.95
N THR A 533 -7.32 -20.46 -30.84
CA THR A 533 -5.99 -19.95 -30.56
C THR A 533 -6.14 -18.65 -29.77
N TYR A 534 -5.40 -18.52 -28.67
CA TYR A 534 -5.39 -17.31 -27.85
C TYR A 534 -4.77 -16.18 -28.67
N THR A 535 -5.48 -15.05 -28.73
CA THR A 535 -4.94 -13.78 -29.23
C THR A 535 -3.81 -13.32 -28.31
N ASP A 536 -3.02 -12.32 -28.72
CA ASP A 536 -1.85 -11.86 -27.95
C ASP A 536 -2.19 -11.38 -26.52
N SER A 537 -3.46 -11.05 -26.24
CA SER A 537 -3.99 -10.67 -24.93
C SER A 537 -4.82 -11.81 -24.30
N ASN A 538 -4.35 -12.43 -23.20
CA ASN A 538 -4.92 -13.63 -22.56
C ASN A 538 -6.23 -13.38 -21.77
N PHE A 539 -7.18 -12.62 -22.32
CA PHE A 539 -8.45 -12.29 -21.66
C PHE A 539 -9.60 -13.24 -22.04
N PRO A 540 -10.57 -13.48 -21.14
CA PRO A 540 -11.82 -14.18 -21.46
C PRO A 540 -12.53 -13.56 -22.66
N ARG A 541 -13.06 -14.42 -23.54
CA ARG A 541 -13.94 -13.97 -24.65
C ARG A 541 -15.39 -13.82 -24.21
N ASN A 542 -15.79 -14.54 -23.16
CA ASN A 542 -17.10 -14.41 -22.54
C ASN A 542 -16.90 -14.15 -21.05
N TRP A 543 -17.18 -12.92 -20.62
CA TRP A 543 -17.13 -12.53 -19.22
C TRP A 543 -18.37 -12.96 -18.44
N ASP A 544 -19.49 -13.23 -19.12
CA ASP A 544 -20.77 -13.62 -18.51
C ASP A 544 -21.17 -15.05 -18.93
N PRO A 545 -20.39 -16.10 -18.56
CA PRO A 545 -20.76 -17.48 -18.85
C PRO A 545 -21.91 -17.97 -17.96
N ARG A 546 -22.61 -19.01 -18.40
CA ARG A 546 -23.65 -19.66 -17.57
C ARG A 546 -23.08 -20.30 -16.31
N TYR A 547 -21.90 -20.90 -16.41
CA TYR A 547 -21.22 -21.52 -15.27
C TYR A 547 -20.04 -20.64 -14.85
N THR A 548 -20.27 -19.81 -13.84
CA THR A 548 -19.29 -18.87 -13.28
C THR A 548 -18.52 -19.51 -12.11
N LEU A 549 -17.52 -18.81 -11.57
CA LEU A 549 -16.79 -19.28 -10.39
C LEU A 549 -17.69 -19.17 -9.14
N PHE A 550 -17.73 -20.21 -8.32
CA PHE A 550 -18.22 -20.09 -6.95
C PHE A 550 -17.09 -19.49 -6.10
N GLN A 551 -17.10 -18.17 -6.00
CA GLN A 551 -16.01 -17.36 -5.47
C GLN A 551 -16.46 -16.45 -4.32
N GLY A 552 -15.51 -16.10 -3.45
CA GLY A 552 -15.72 -15.36 -2.20
C GLY A 552 -15.52 -16.24 -0.96
N LEU A 553 -15.26 -15.66 0.21
CA LEU A 553 -14.99 -16.44 1.42
C LEU A 553 -15.73 -15.90 2.66
N MET A 554 -15.20 -14.84 3.27
CA MET A 554 -15.69 -14.18 4.48
C MET A 554 -15.11 -12.76 4.51
N ALA A 555 -15.33 -12.03 5.61
CA ALA A 555 -14.89 -10.65 5.79
C ALA A 555 -15.58 -9.69 4.81
N ASP A 556 -16.90 -9.91 4.66
CA ASP A 556 -17.81 -9.14 3.82
C ASP A 556 -19.07 -8.71 4.62
N PRO A 557 -19.77 -7.66 4.17
CA PRO A 557 -21.07 -7.24 4.71
C PRO A 557 -22.18 -8.20 4.29
N ASP A 558 -23.38 -8.00 4.84
CA ASP A 558 -24.60 -8.61 4.32
C ASP A 558 -24.74 -8.25 2.82
N ARG A 559 -25.05 -9.24 1.97
CA ARG A 559 -25.22 -9.00 0.53
C ARG A 559 -26.21 -9.94 -0.13
N ARG A 560 -26.67 -9.58 -1.33
CA ARG A 560 -27.30 -10.51 -2.26
C ARG A 560 -26.29 -10.99 -3.29
N GLU A 561 -26.21 -12.29 -3.49
CA GLU A 561 -25.22 -12.89 -4.37
C GLU A 561 -25.86 -13.75 -5.46
N ASN A 562 -25.53 -13.45 -6.71
CA ASN A 562 -25.99 -14.18 -7.89
C ASN A 562 -24.84 -14.68 -8.79
N TRP A 563 -23.58 -14.39 -8.42
CA TRP A 563 -22.34 -14.76 -9.14
C TRP A 563 -22.37 -14.43 -10.63
N SER A 564 -23.16 -13.43 -11.03
CA SER A 564 -23.27 -12.96 -12.40
C SER A 564 -22.53 -11.62 -12.53
N VAL A 565 -21.94 -11.38 -13.69
CA VAL A 565 -21.19 -10.14 -13.91
C VAL A 565 -22.14 -8.93 -13.92
N ARG A 566 -21.87 -7.95 -13.07
CA ARG A 566 -22.59 -6.67 -13.05
C ARG A 566 -22.20 -5.82 -14.27
N LYS A 567 -23.17 -5.41 -15.08
CA LYS A 567 -22.93 -4.77 -16.40
C LYS A 567 -22.87 -3.25 -16.32
N ASP A 568 -23.57 -2.68 -15.36
CA ASP A 568 -23.81 -1.24 -15.13
C ASP A 568 -22.78 -0.57 -14.21
N GLY A 569 -21.70 -1.27 -13.85
CA GLY A 569 -20.60 -0.74 -13.04
C GLY A 569 -20.16 -1.69 -11.94
N PRO A 570 -19.26 -1.25 -11.05
CA PRO A 570 -18.90 -1.97 -9.83
C PRO A 570 -20.12 -2.28 -8.96
N ARG A 571 -20.06 -3.34 -8.18
CA ARG A 571 -21.08 -3.69 -7.19
C ARG A 571 -21.19 -2.66 -6.07
N GLU A 572 -22.35 -2.66 -5.41
CA GLU A 572 -22.62 -1.92 -4.18
C GLU A 572 -23.32 -2.89 -3.21
N PRO A 573 -22.54 -3.73 -2.50
CA PRO A 573 -23.09 -4.93 -1.85
C PRO A 573 -24.03 -4.61 -0.68
N ALA A 574 -23.76 -3.51 0.04
CA ALA A 574 -24.54 -3.05 1.17
C ALA A 574 -24.79 -1.53 1.11
N VAL A 575 -25.87 -1.08 1.73
CA VAL A 575 -26.29 0.33 1.85
C VAL A 575 -26.81 0.57 3.26
N GLU A 576 -26.81 1.84 3.69
CA GLU A 576 -27.37 2.21 4.99
C GLU A 576 -28.86 1.87 5.08
N LEU A 577 -29.28 1.30 6.21
CA LEU A 577 -30.69 1.03 6.50
C LEU A 577 -31.48 2.32 6.76
N GLU A 578 -30.87 3.24 7.50
CA GLU A 578 -31.37 4.57 7.80
C GLU A 578 -30.25 5.59 7.56
N GLU A 579 -30.58 6.76 7.01
CA GLU A 579 -29.62 7.84 6.75
C GLU A 579 -28.85 8.20 8.04
N ASP A 580 -27.52 8.22 7.96
CA ASP A 580 -26.60 8.55 9.05
C ASP A 580 -26.65 7.57 10.25
N SER A 581 -27.04 6.31 10.03
CA SER A 581 -27.17 5.31 11.12
C SER A 581 -25.91 4.49 11.41
N ASP A 582 -24.93 4.47 10.50
CA ASP A 582 -23.79 3.54 10.51
C ASP A 582 -24.24 2.05 10.59
N ASP A 583 -25.46 1.72 10.14
CA ASP A 583 -26.02 0.36 10.11
C ASP A 583 -26.30 -0.05 8.65
N TYR A 584 -25.38 -0.84 8.09
CA TYR A 584 -25.41 -1.27 6.70
C TYR A 584 -26.02 -2.66 6.55
N TYR A 585 -26.81 -2.82 5.49
CA TYR A 585 -27.42 -4.09 5.14
C TYR A 585 -27.40 -4.33 3.63
N ALA A 586 -27.65 -5.58 3.24
CA ALA A 586 -27.65 -6.01 1.85
C ALA A 586 -28.48 -5.09 0.94
N ASN A 587 -27.82 -4.51 -0.06
CA ASN A 587 -28.48 -3.69 -1.07
C ASN A 587 -29.46 -4.54 -1.87
N SER A 588 -30.72 -4.11 -1.96
CA SER A 588 -31.76 -4.85 -2.67
C SER A 588 -31.66 -4.75 -4.19
N GLU A 589 -30.98 -3.71 -4.69
CA GLU A 589 -30.74 -3.49 -6.12
C GLU A 589 -29.50 -4.24 -6.62
N ASP A 590 -28.49 -4.45 -5.76
CA ASP A 590 -27.34 -5.31 -6.06
C ASP A 590 -27.73 -6.79 -5.99
N GLY A 591 -27.25 -7.59 -6.93
CA GLY A 591 -27.44 -9.04 -6.90
C GLY A 591 -28.92 -9.49 -6.99
N GLU A 592 -29.80 -8.72 -7.65
CA GLU A 592 -31.23 -9.04 -7.77
C GLU A 592 -31.46 -10.50 -8.20
N GLY A 593 -32.43 -11.17 -7.57
CA GLY A 593 -32.70 -12.60 -7.78
C GLY A 593 -31.69 -13.55 -7.13
N GLY A 594 -30.61 -13.03 -6.53
CA GLY A 594 -29.57 -13.76 -5.83
C GLY A 594 -29.99 -14.35 -4.47
N ILE A 595 -29.05 -15.02 -3.82
CA ILE A 595 -29.18 -15.55 -2.45
C ILE A 595 -28.78 -14.45 -1.47
N LEU A 596 -29.59 -14.22 -0.42
CA LEU A 596 -29.15 -13.38 0.69
C LEU A 596 -28.09 -14.15 1.50
N LEU A 597 -26.89 -13.58 1.60
CA LEU A 597 -25.79 -14.09 2.41
C LEU A 597 -25.55 -13.12 3.57
N ASN A 598 -25.54 -13.66 4.78
CA ASN A 598 -25.24 -12.86 5.95
C ASN A 598 -23.74 -12.55 6.01
N GLY A 599 -23.41 -11.29 6.30
CA GLY A 599 -22.06 -10.81 6.47
C GLY A 599 -21.42 -11.33 7.75
N THR A 600 -20.11 -11.17 7.83
CA THR A 600 -19.30 -11.49 9.03
C THR A 600 -18.67 -10.27 9.67
N LEU A 601 -18.75 -9.11 9.01
CA LEU A 601 -18.22 -7.87 9.51
C LEU A 601 -19.17 -7.20 10.51
N PRO A 602 -18.65 -6.31 11.37
CA PRO A 602 -19.49 -5.36 12.09
C PRO A 602 -20.40 -4.56 11.13
N VAL A 603 -21.61 -4.24 11.56
CA VAL A 603 -22.68 -3.66 10.72
C VAL A 603 -22.34 -2.28 10.19
N GLU A 604 -21.33 -1.60 10.76
CA GLU A 604 -20.80 -0.34 10.27
C GLU A 604 -19.93 -0.45 9.01
N ASN A 605 -19.65 -1.68 8.53
CA ASN A 605 -18.88 -1.90 7.31
C ASN A 605 -19.83 -2.21 6.15
N ASP A 606 -19.69 -1.46 5.07
CA ASP A 606 -20.48 -1.58 3.84
C ASP A 606 -19.77 -2.40 2.76
N GLN A 607 -18.51 -2.78 2.98
CA GLN A 607 -17.61 -3.43 2.03
C GLN A 607 -16.71 -4.46 2.70
N GLY A 608 -16.10 -5.33 1.90
CA GLY A 608 -15.12 -6.30 2.38
C GLY A 608 -13.87 -5.63 2.96
N VAL A 609 -13.01 -6.39 3.64
CA VAL A 609 -11.76 -5.87 4.24
C VAL A 609 -10.55 -6.75 3.91
N HIS A 610 -9.35 -6.20 4.15
CA HIS A 610 -8.09 -6.90 3.90
C HIS A 610 -7.92 -8.16 4.78
N SER A 611 -6.95 -9.00 4.44
CA SER A 611 -6.60 -10.22 5.19
C SER A 611 -5.11 -10.34 5.49
N LEU A 612 -4.78 -11.17 6.49
CA LEU A 612 -3.40 -11.48 6.92
C LEU A 612 -2.63 -12.38 5.94
N THR A 613 -3.22 -12.79 4.82
CA THR A 613 -2.61 -13.74 3.89
C THR A 613 -1.23 -13.24 3.42
N ASP A 614 -0.19 -14.05 3.60
CA ASP A 614 1.12 -13.79 3.00
C ASP A 614 0.98 -13.67 1.48
N VAL A 615 1.58 -12.64 0.90
CA VAL A 615 1.42 -12.34 -0.54
C VAL A 615 2.65 -12.74 -1.34
N PRO A 616 2.49 -13.20 -2.59
CA PRO A 616 3.59 -13.72 -3.39
C PRO A 616 4.50 -12.60 -3.90
N VAL A 617 5.80 -12.91 -3.99
CA VAL A 617 6.82 -12.06 -4.62
C VAL A 617 7.44 -12.82 -5.79
N PHE A 618 7.19 -12.39 -7.02
CA PHE A 618 7.83 -12.93 -8.21
C PHE A 618 9.02 -12.03 -8.58
N ALA A 619 10.20 -12.62 -8.83
CA ALA A 619 11.39 -11.87 -9.20
C ALA A 619 12.10 -12.42 -10.45
N GLN A 620 12.56 -11.52 -11.33
CA GLN A 620 13.39 -11.81 -12.50
C GLN A 620 14.44 -10.71 -12.72
N GLY A 621 15.62 -11.08 -13.20
CA GLY A 621 16.71 -10.14 -13.49
C GLY A 621 17.85 -10.23 -12.47
N PRO A 622 18.77 -9.26 -12.44
CA PRO A 622 19.87 -9.23 -11.49
C PRO A 622 19.38 -9.33 -10.04
N CYS A 623 20.02 -10.19 -9.25
CA CYS A 623 19.70 -10.46 -7.85
C CYS A 623 18.34 -11.10 -7.56
N ALA A 624 17.58 -11.54 -8.56
CA ALA A 624 16.26 -12.11 -8.33
C ALA A 624 16.27 -13.25 -7.29
N GLU A 625 17.36 -14.02 -7.20
CA GLU A 625 17.51 -15.16 -6.29
C GLU A 625 17.34 -14.82 -4.80
N ILE A 626 17.59 -13.57 -4.39
CA ILE A 626 17.47 -13.18 -2.99
C ILE A 626 16.00 -13.02 -2.56
N PHE A 627 15.05 -13.01 -3.50
CA PHE A 627 13.61 -12.90 -3.23
C PHE A 627 12.92 -14.27 -3.07
N ALA A 628 13.67 -15.37 -2.95
CA ALA A 628 13.10 -16.67 -2.61
C ALA A 628 12.81 -16.79 -1.09
N GLY A 629 11.86 -17.66 -0.73
CA GLY A 629 11.53 -17.97 0.66
C GLY A 629 10.36 -17.14 1.22
N VAL A 630 10.24 -17.09 2.55
CA VAL A 630 9.22 -16.31 3.26
C VAL A 630 9.92 -15.31 4.18
N TYR A 631 9.56 -14.04 4.10
CA TYR A 631 10.25 -12.96 4.80
C TYR A 631 9.29 -11.81 5.15
N SER A 632 9.75 -10.81 5.89
CA SER A 632 8.92 -9.64 6.24
C SER A 632 8.81 -8.70 5.04
N ASN A 633 7.71 -7.96 4.89
CA ASN A 633 7.59 -6.99 3.80
C ASN A 633 8.69 -5.92 3.78
N ILE A 634 9.26 -5.56 4.95
CA ILE A 634 10.43 -4.67 5.03
C ILE A 634 11.66 -5.25 4.32
N ASP A 635 11.78 -6.57 4.21
CA ASP A 635 12.91 -7.20 3.54
C ASP A 635 12.88 -6.98 2.02
N VAL A 636 11.71 -6.66 1.44
CA VAL A 636 11.62 -6.25 0.03
C VAL A 636 12.43 -4.97 -0.20
N PHE A 637 12.31 -3.97 0.68
CA PHE A 637 13.12 -2.76 0.65
C PHE A 637 14.62 -3.08 0.72
N PHE A 638 15.04 -3.84 1.73
CA PHE A 638 16.47 -4.13 1.91
C PHE A 638 17.07 -4.94 0.77
N LYS A 639 16.29 -5.87 0.20
CA LYS A 639 16.70 -6.63 -0.99
C LYS A 639 16.82 -5.70 -2.19
N MET A 640 15.85 -4.81 -2.46
CA MET A 640 15.96 -3.81 -3.53
C MET A 640 17.16 -2.88 -3.33
N ALA A 641 17.38 -2.38 -2.11
CA ALA A 641 18.52 -1.54 -1.76
C ALA A 641 19.87 -2.24 -1.96
N THR A 642 19.93 -3.54 -1.64
CA THR A 642 21.08 -4.41 -1.92
C THR A 642 21.34 -4.52 -3.43
N CYS A 643 20.29 -4.70 -4.24
CA CYS A 643 20.41 -4.78 -5.69
C CYS A 643 20.92 -3.48 -6.30
N PHE A 644 20.47 -2.34 -5.78
CA PHE A 644 20.93 -1.03 -6.23
C PHE A 644 22.26 -0.57 -5.63
N GLY A 645 22.78 -1.26 -4.62
CA GLY A 645 24.03 -0.86 -3.97
C GLY A 645 23.87 0.43 -3.15
N LEU A 646 22.78 0.58 -2.39
CA LEU A 646 22.41 1.87 -1.75
C LEU A 646 23.01 2.11 -0.36
N ALA A 647 23.56 1.08 0.31
CA ALA A 647 24.18 1.25 1.62
C ALA A 647 25.44 2.14 1.53
N ARG A 648 25.72 2.96 2.55
CA ARG A 648 26.93 3.80 2.63
C ARG A 648 27.60 3.65 4.00
N GLY A 649 28.88 3.29 3.99
CA GLY A 649 29.70 3.22 5.21
C GLY A 649 30.17 4.57 5.78
N GLU A 650 30.01 5.65 5.03
CA GLU A 650 30.43 7.00 5.43
C GLU A 650 29.45 8.07 4.94
N ALA A 651 29.42 9.21 5.61
CA ALA A 651 28.65 10.38 5.17
C ALA A 651 29.17 10.87 3.81
N PRO A 652 28.29 11.32 2.89
CA PRO A 652 28.73 11.99 1.68
C PRO A 652 29.62 13.18 2.04
N ALA A 653 30.75 13.35 1.34
CA ALA A 653 31.51 14.59 1.44
C ALA A 653 30.57 15.76 1.10
N GLU A 654 30.40 16.72 2.01
CA GLU A 654 29.58 17.90 1.79
C GLU A 654 29.99 18.54 0.44
N LYS A 655 29.04 18.66 -0.48
CA LYS A 655 29.25 19.28 -1.79
C LYS A 655 29.02 20.77 -1.74
#